data_AF-L1J0Q6-F1
#
_entry.id   AF-L1J0Q6-F1
#
_cell.length_a   1.000
_cell.length_b   1.000
_cell.length_c   1.000
_cell.angle_alpha   90.00
_cell.angle_beta   90.00
_cell.angle_gamma   90.00
#
_symmetry.space_group_name_H-M   'P 1'
#
loop_
_entity.id
_entity.type
_entity.pdbx_description
1 polymer ?
#
loop_
_entity_poly.entity_id
_entity_poly.type
_entity_poly.pdbx_seq_one_letter_code
_entity_poly.pdbx_strand_id
1 'polypeptide(L)'
;MSRELLTTSLRCIPLLRSNKDIAVIPGGHESTREFAEFCKEVLTLKDEQIVYTDDQQRSFNESLGNFTDSVKDRVLSFASKSQDEEWLLIPFSITSRLRDLEVVLKRQLGTKNIKIVGESKEWMSRFGNRGVIHRHVSDLDKLSIIEELGLDITVPRGFTCSDDKQLLVAFRLLTDGDPNVQVVIKPILSSGQGMLFYDFPYGDVILQEYLQVDRSPDGMHVSPTVQYMQNDLLDGRPCERIIMGSMTYGLRSCTATQEFMDKISQHSSRLVEAIAPSGMGAFAFTSVDGKPYLTDAHAGTLCMEHFTKLFHEMYAKDARFCSWNFYPHPGMDVWTLWTRLCDRNIAFMPGKSKRGVFPLLFLKNTTATLISIGVDDADVSLLRSQAEHVMRLVDLSNKIESVALSENRRQLWIQSPRPEYKLVTQRYNLPNRCIGLLRPGVDVIVLPGGHEPTREFWSFMKDVLDLGEDQVIFSSGDSYCLDDDINETILSRLRSIIQSSGNSWTLVPYMVTSNFQRWACQLADLDVSVFGEDLEWVQKFGSKGILHRHVRSLDTPSIIEEIDPNIRVARGYGCSTVDDLVEAYKLLDCKEVVIKPVFGAAGEGIIFCSELEQLKMYDFPMGDVCLEEFLDLDKAPDGLVLSPAMHYNEGVLIGKGLVDQIMVGTSYMGWRKSGATKVFQKTANRYMQNVIQATKPRGPGGVDFLSVNGLPVLSDINTGRFNGAHFPKLFQARYAPDSSFYCWKTAPALDFDVYAFWSRLVSNGIAFIPGKSTRGIFPLLFLRGLSGLYVAFGDTNEEAEALDEHACMALHDKANNLLKPSVPPLPVVSQQMQSRFKLTLIKNAEAIFAPEVINAKHILVGGTQLHSFQSASPSTGWLICPSPFPSRPLHPPRPLPSLLPLRPPAGLTTVVGVLGTDCVSRSLENLLTKCRGLNEDGITAYMWTGAYRIPAPNITGSVRRDICLLEQCIGVGECAISDHRGSQPSSERILDVASDCRVGGLLSGKAGVMYCHMGFGDGLLQPLWKAMKESDIPITTFLPTHMERSEALIEDGARWIRKGGYVDFTCRTVKARLALRKYHQEGLPMDHVMVSSDSYGSLPSFDDDGNLVRYTYGHPKAFLQFIWKMYFQEQWPLDRILPLVTKNPAKFLKLKGKGEISVGSDADVLLLDKNTLKLKSVLAKGEVMMTPKWVHQGMFGTPNPEKVGSKPKRSHSFNNNTSCC
;
A
#
# COMPACT_ATOMS: atom_id res chain seq x y z
N MET A 1 14.38 30.15 -37.52
CA MET A 1 15.04 30.54 -36.25
C MET A 1 14.16 30.44 -35.03
N SER A 2 13.17 31.31 -34.82
CA SER A 2 12.42 31.38 -33.55
C SER A 2 11.82 30.05 -33.07
N ARG A 3 11.14 29.33 -33.99
CA ARG A 3 10.52 28.03 -33.72
C ARG A 3 11.54 26.91 -33.47
N GLU A 4 12.71 26.99 -34.11
CA GLU A 4 13.76 25.95 -34.08
C GLU A 4 14.63 26.02 -32.82
N LEU A 5 14.89 27.23 -32.32
CA LEU A 5 15.50 27.46 -31.00
C LEU A 5 14.61 26.92 -29.88
N LEU A 6 13.28 27.17 -29.96
CA LEU A 6 12.32 26.63 -29.00
C LEU A 6 12.29 25.10 -29.00
N THR A 7 12.16 24.49 -30.18
CA THR A 7 12.08 23.02 -30.28
C THR A 7 13.37 22.35 -29.84
N THR A 8 14.52 22.94 -30.10
CA THR A 8 15.82 22.41 -29.69
C THR A 8 16.01 22.48 -28.17
N SER A 9 15.66 23.61 -27.55
CA SER A 9 15.76 23.77 -26.09
C SER A 9 14.82 22.84 -25.31
N LEU A 10 13.67 22.48 -25.88
CA LEU A 10 12.75 21.54 -25.23
C LEU A 10 13.14 20.07 -25.40
N ARG A 11 13.78 19.72 -26.52
CA ARG A 11 14.22 18.34 -26.80
C ARG A 11 15.35 17.86 -25.90
N CYS A 12 16.05 18.75 -25.20
CA CYS A 12 17.06 18.34 -24.22
C CYS A 12 16.46 17.82 -22.91
N ILE A 13 15.22 18.22 -22.56
CA ILE A 13 14.60 17.84 -21.28
C ILE A 13 14.47 16.31 -21.15
N PRO A 14 14.02 15.56 -22.19
CA PRO A 14 14.02 14.10 -22.17
C PRO A 14 15.38 13.42 -21.93
N LEU A 15 16.49 14.14 -22.13
CA LEU A 15 17.85 13.63 -22.02
C LEU A 15 18.50 13.93 -20.66
N LEU A 16 17.82 14.67 -19.77
CA LEU A 16 18.39 15.03 -18.48
C LEU A 16 18.54 13.81 -17.59
N ARG A 17 19.76 13.55 -17.11
CA ARG A 17 20.01 12.59 -16.03
C ARG A 17 19.57 13.20 -14.71
N SER A 18 18.73 12.47 -13.98
CA SER A 18 18.25 12.88 -12.66
C SER A 18 19.43 13.22 -11.73
N ASN A 19 19.34 14.36 -11.04
CA ASN A 19 20.35 14.92 -10.13
C ASN A 19 21.70 15.33 -10.75
N LYS A 20 21.90 15.21 -12.06
CA LYS A 20 23.19 15.51 -12.71
C LYS A 20 23.10 16.66 -13.70
N ASP A 21 22.04 16.68 -14.50
CA ASP A 21 21.93 17.62 -15.61
C ASP A 21 20.90 18.71 -15.30
N ILE A 22 21.08 19.89 -15.91
CA ILE A 22 20.20 21.04 -15.78
C ILE A 22 19.85 21.57 -17.18
N ALA A 23 18.58 21.90 -17.41
CA ALA A 23 18.12 22.57 -18.62
C ALA A 23 17.71 24.01 -18.31
N VAL A 24 18.18 24.94 -19.12
CA VAL A 24 17.72 26.33 -19.12
C VAL A 24 16.79 26.52 -20.31
N ILE A 25 15.52 26.84 -20.07
CA ILE A 25 14.49 26.91 -21.10
C ILE A 25 13.69 28.23 -21.05
N PRO A 26 13.13 28.69 -22.19
CA PRO A 26 12.36 29.93 -22.21
C PRO A 26 11.08 29.89 -21.36
N GLY A 27 10.90 30.85 -20.43
CA GLY A 27 9.78 30.85 -19.48
C GLY A 27 8.43 31.39 -19.99
N GLY A 28 8.43 32.14 -21.09
CA GLY A 28 7.29 32.94 -21.57
C GLY A 28 6.21 32.23 -22.41
N HIS A 29 6.27 30.90 -22.56
CA HIS A 29 5.31 30.15 -23.39
C HIS A 29 4.65 28.99 -22.60
N GLU A 30 3.32 28.98 -22.54
CA GLU A 30 2.53 28.03 -21.74
C GLU A 30 2.82 26.57 -22.11
N SER A 31 2.87 26.24 -23.42
CA SER A 31 3.18 24.88 -23.87
C SER A 31 4.60 24.42 -23.52
N THR A 32 5.53 25.34 -23.28
CA THR A 32 6.91 25.00 -22.87
C THR A 32 6.91 24.51 -21.43
N ARG A 33 6.19 25.22 -20.54
CA ARG A 33 6.01 24.79 -19.15
C ARG A 33 5.26 23.48 -19.08
N GLU A 34 4.21 23.33 -19.89
CA GLU A 34 3.43 22.09 -19.91
C GLU A 34 4.27 20.86 -20.28
N PHE A 35 5.10 20.94 -21.33
CA PHE A 35 5.98 19.83 -21.71
C PHE A 35 7.13 19.60 -20.72
N ALA A 36 7.69 20.67 -20.15
CA ALA A 36 8.73 20.57 -19.12
C ALA A 36 8.20 19.88 -17.85
N GLU A 37 7.00 20.24 -17.38
CA GLU A 37 6.35 19.55 -16.27
C GLU A 37 6.02 18.09 -16.62
N PHE A 38 5.62 17.81 -17.86
CA PHE A 38 5.48 16.43 -18.36
C PHE A 38 6.76 15.61 -18.21
N CYS A 39 7.88 16.12 -18.72
CA CYS A 39 9.15 15.42 -18.62
C CYS A 39 9.62 15.30 -17.17
N LYS A 40 9.44 16.34 -16.33
CA LYS A 40 9.79 16.26 -14.90
C LYS A 40 9.07 15.12 -14.20
N GLU A 41 7.77 15.01 -14.44
CA GLU A 41 6.94 13.98 -13.83
C GLU A 41 7.30 12.58 -14.34
N VAL A 42 7.36 12.39 -15.66
CA VAL A 42 7.58 11.06 -16.26
C VAL A 42 9.02 10.56 -16.09
N LEU A 43 10.00 11.46 -16.02
CA LEU A 43 11.42 11.12 -15.87
C LEU A 43 11.94 11.31 -14.45
N THR A 44 11.07 11.65 -13.48
CA THR A 44 11.43 11.90 -12.08
C THR A 44 12.57 12.91 -11.91
N LEU A 45 12.47 14.05 -12.61
CA LEU A 45 13.42 15.16 -12.52
C LEU A 45 13.04 16.09 -11.36
N LYS A 46 14.03 16.69 -10.70
CA LYS A 46 13.79 17.69 -9.65
C LYS A 46 13.45 19.06 -10.23
N ASP A 47 12.72 19.87 -9.46
CA ASP A 47 12.37 21.26 -9.84
C ASP A 47 13.59 22.12 -10.19
N GLU A 48 14.68 21.93 -9.45
CA GLU A 48 15.94 22.65 -9.67
C GLU A 48 16.66 22.29 -10.98
N GLN A 49 16.31 21.18 -11.62
CA GLN A 49 16.91 20.76 -12.91
C GLN A 49 16.30 21.51 -14.11
N ILE A 50 15.18 22.21 -13.94
CA ILE A 50 14.58 23.02 -14.99
C ILE A 50 14.54 24.48 -14.56
N VAL A 51 15.37 25.29 -15.21
CA VAL A 51 15.44 26.72 -14.95
C VAL A 51 14.78 27.47 -16.10
N TYR A 52 13.72 28.20 -15.78
CA TYR A 52 13.03 29.05 -16.73
C TYR A 52 13.71 30.42 -16.80
N THR A 53 13.91 30.96 -18.01
CA THR A 53 14.31 32.35 -18.19
C THR A 53 13.17 33.31 -17.83
N ASP A 54 13.51 34.54 -17.43
CA ASP A 54 12.54 35.57 -17.01
C ASP A 54 11.85 36.28 -18.19
N ASP A 55 12.01 35.78 -19.42
CA ASP A 55 11.58 36.45 -20.63
C ASP A 55 10.04 36.45 -20.78
N GLN A 56 9.44 37.65 -20.79
CA GLN A 56 8.01 37.88 -21.03
C GLN A 56 7.66 37.99 -22.53
N GLN A 57 8.64 38.01 -23.44
CA GLN A 57 8.42 38.31 -24.87
C GLN A 57 8.40 37.07 -25.78
N ARG A 58 7.54 37.13 -26.81
CA ARG A 58 7.30 36.07 -27.83
C ARG A 58 8.41 35.91 -28.89
N SER A 59 9.43 36.77 -28.93
CA SER A 59 10.47 36.75 -29.98
C SER A 59 11.71 35.97 -29.54
N PHE A 60 11.83 34.74 -30.03
CA PHE A 60 12.88 33.77 -29.71
C PHE A 60 14.30 34.07 -30.23
N ASN A 61 14.47 35.04 -31.13
CA ASN A 61 15.74 35.27 -31.83
C ASN A 61 16.89 35.71 -30.89
N GLU A 62 16.57 36.09 -29.64
CA GLU A 62 17.56 36.52 -28.64
C GLU A 62 17.29 35.88 -27.26
N SER A 63 16.67 34.69 -27.19
CA SER A 63 16.20 34.08 -25.92
C SER A 63 17.29 33.53 -24.97
N LEU A 64 18.58 33.72 -25.28
CA LEU A 64 19.67 33.70 -24.29
C LEU A 64 19.95 35.11 -23.71
N GLY A 65 19.07 36.07 -24.00
CA GLY A 65 19.25 37.50 -23.77
C GLY A 65 19.24 37.88 -22.30
N ASN A 66 18.40 37.27 -21.46
CA ASN A 66 18.36 37.62 -20.04
C ASN A 66 18.72 36.42 -19.17
N PHE A 67 20.01 36.06 -19.14
CA PHE A 67 20.58 35.46 -17.92
C PHE A 67 20.54 36.54 -16.83
N THR A 68 19.36 36.73 -16.26
CA THR A 68 19.19 37.55 -15.06
C THR A 68 20.02 36.96 -13.94
N ASP A 69 20.35 37.77 -12.95
CA ASP A 69 21.11 37.28 -11.80
C ASP A 69 20.34 36.15 -11.08
N SER A 70 19.01 36.19 -11.09
CA SER A 70 18.14 35.09 -10.64
C SER A 70 18.41 33.76 -11.36
N VAL A 71 18.49 33.75 -12.69
CA VAL A 71 18.80 32.53 -13.47
C VAL A 71 20.22 32.05 -13.16
N LYS A 72 21.20 32.96 -13.09
CA LYS A 72 22.59 32.62 -12.77
C LYS A 72 22.71 32.00 -11.38
N ASP A 73 22.06 32.59 -10.37
CA ASP A 73 22.09 32.14 -8.99
C ASP A 73 21.50 30.73 -8.84
N ARG A 74 20.43 30.41 -9.58
CA ARG A 74 19.85 29.06 -9.59
C ARG A 74 20.79 28.03 -10.20
N VAL A 75 21.40 28.35 -11.34
CA VAL A 75 22.38 27.47 -12.00
C VAL A 75 23.61 27.27 -11.09
N LEU A 76 24.11 28.35 -10.48
CA LEU A 76 25.22 28.30 -9.52
C LEU A 76 24.87 27.47 -8.28
N SER A 77 23.69 27.68 -7.71
CA SER A 77 23.21 26.93 -6.54
C SER A 77 23.19 25.43 -6.83
N PHE A 78 22.65 25.03 -7.99
CA PHE A 78 22.66 23.62 -8.40
C PHE A 78 24.08 23.09 -8.59
N ALA A 79 24.91 23.79 -9.36
CA ALA A 79 26.27 23.35 -9.67
C ALA A 79 27.20 23.30 -8.44
N SER A 80 26.98 24.18 -7.46
CA SER A 80 27.77 24.22 -6.21
C SER A 80 27.61 22.97 -5.34
N LYS A 81 26.58 22.15 -5.56
CA LYS A 81 26.36 20.88 -4.84
C LYS A 81 27.33 19.77 -5.26
N SER A 82 28.01 19.93 -6.40
CA SER A 82 28.93 18.95 -6.98
C SER A 82 30.28 19.61 -7.32
N GLN A 83 31.05 20.01 -6.29
CA GLN A 83 32.30 20.75 -6.48
C GLN A 83 33.44 19.98 -7.18
N ASP A 84 33.33 18.64 -7.24
CA ASP A 84 34.34 17.75 -7.83
C ASP A 84 33.97 17.27 -9.25
N GLU A 85 32.83 17.68 -9.81
CA GLU A 85 32.37 17.25 -11.14
C GLU A 85 32.71 18.26 -12.25
N GLU A 86 33.02 17.76 -13.46
CA GLU A 86 33.19 18.59 -14.66
C GLU A 86 31.82 18.90 -15.31
N TRP A 87 31.54 20.18 -15.52
CA TRP A 87 30.30 20.68 -16.12
C TRP A 87 30.49 20.97 -17.61
N LEU A 88 29.64 20.34 -18.43
CA LEU A 88 29.57 20.60 -19.87
C LEU A 88 28.43 21.59 -20.17
N LEU A 89 28.78 22.77 -20.67
CA LEU A 89 27.82 23.74 -21.17
C LEU A 89 27.54 23.44 -22.65
N ILE A 90 26.31 23.02 -22.96
CA ILE A 90 25.90 22.60 -24.31
C ILE A 90 24.88 23.60 -24.88
N PRO A 91 25.32 24.67 -25.57
CA PRO A 91 24.42 25.62 -26.20
C PRO A 91 23.98 25.15 -27.60
N PHE A 92 22.88 25.72 -28.09
CA PHE A 92 22.56 25.65 -29.52
C PHE A 92 23.57 26.43 -30.39
N SER A 93 24.08 27.56 -29.88
CA SER A 93 25.14 28.35 -30.50
C SER A 93 25.96 29.11 -29.44
N ILE A 94 27.26 29.26 -29.67
CA ILE A 94 28.14 30.02 -28.76
C ILE A 94 27.92 31.52 -28.98
N THR A 95 27.41 32.20 -27.96
CA THR A 95 27.19 33.66 -27.94
C THR A 95 28.17 34.36 -26.98
N SER A 96 28.35 35.68 -27.13
CA SER A 96 29.17 36.47 -26.19
C SER A 96 28.66 36.39 -24.75
N ARG A 97 27.33 36.39 -24.55
CA ARG A 97 26.73 36.29 -23.21
C ARG A 97 26.90 34.91 -22.56
N LEU A 98 26.95 33.83 -23.35
CA LEU A 98 27.30 32.50 -22.84
C LEU A 98 28.74 32.48 -22.30
N ARG A 99 29.66 33.19 -22.97
CA ARG A 99 31.04 33.36 -22.48
C ARG A 99 31.09 34.14 -21.17
N ASP A 100 30.22 35.13 -20.98
CA ASP A 100 30.11 35.83 -19.69
C ASP A 100 29.66 34.89 -18.56
N LEU A 101 28.67 34.02 -18.82
CA LEU A 101 28.24 33.00 -17.87
C LEU A 101 29.37 32.01 -17.55
N GLU A 102 30.12 31.57 -18.57
CA GLU A 102 31.30 30.71 -18.40
C GLU A 102 32.32 31.35 -17.44
N VAL A 103 32.62 32.64 -17.60
CA VAL A 103 33.54 33.38 -16.72
C VAL A 103 33.03 33.43 -15.29
N VAL A 104 31.73 33.69 -15.09
CA VAL A 104 31.09 33.73 -13.76
C VAL A 104 31.17 32.35 -13.09
N LEU A 105 30.77 31.29 -13.80
CA LEU A 105 30.81 29.93 -13.29
C LEU A 105 32.25 29.50 -12.97
N LYS A 106 33.23 29.79 -13.84
CA LYS A 106 34.66 29.46 -13.62
C LYS A 106 35.25 30.18 -12.41
N ARG A 107 34.80 31.40 -12.13
CA ARG A 107 35.23 32.15 -10.93
C ARG A 107 34.73 31.52 -9.64
N GLN A 108 33.52 30.95 -9.64
CA GLN A 108 32.85 30.41 -8.44
C GLN A 108 33.16 28.93 -8.19
N LEU A 109 33.22 28.12 -9.25
CA LEU A 109 33.41 26.66 -9.17
C LEU A 109 34.85 26.21 -9.42
N GLY A 110 35.76 27.13 -9.78
CA GLY A 110 37.12 26.83 -10.20
C GLY A 110 37.25 26.58 -11.71
N THR A 111 38.36 27.03 -12.30
CA THR A 111 38.56 27.05 -13.77
C THR A 111 38.60 25.68 -14.45
N LYS A 112 38.89 24.61 -13.71
CA LYS A 112 38.99 23.23 -14.23
C LYS A 112 37.63 22.52 -14.34
N ASN A 113 36.56 23.09 -13.77
CA ASN A 113 35.31 22.38 -13.59
C ASN A 113 34.24 22.72 -14.65
N ILE A 114 34.53 23.54 -15.66
CA ILE A 114 33.56 23.96 -16.69
C ILE A 114 34.17 23.98 -18.09
N LYS A 115 33.52 23.29 -19.04
CA LYS A 115 33.87 23.22 -20.46
C LYS A 115 32.66 23.56 -21.32
N ILE A 116 32.82 24.47 -22.29
CA ILE A 116 31.81 24.70 -23.32
C ILE A 116 31.98 23.65 -24.43
N VAL A 117 30.89 23.01 -24.81
CA VAL A 117 30.82 22.10 -25.96
C VAL A 117 30.30 22.89 -27.16
N GLY A 118 31.12 23.07 -28.18
CA GLY A 118 30.74 23.84 -29.36
C GLY A 118 31.95 24.46 -30.05
N GLU A 119 31.79 24.74 -31.35
CA GLU A 119 32.92 25.11 -32.20
C GLU A 119 33.27 26.60 -32.13
N SER A 120 34.56 26.91 -32.21
CA SER A 120 35.04 28.30 -32.30
C SER A 120 34.64 28.93 -33.64
N LYS A 121 34.64 30.27 -33.72
CA LYS A 121 34.36 30.97 -34.99
C LYS A 121 35.40 30.62 -36.06
N GLU A 122 36.65 30.46 -35.66
CA GLU A 122 37.76 30.08 -36.53
C GLU A 122 37.58 28.65 -37.03
N TRP A 123 37.22 27.71 -36.14
CA TRP A 123 36.90 26.34 -36.51
C TRP A 123 35.72 26.30 -37.49
N MET A 124 34.62 26.98 -37.17
CA MET A 124 33.43 27.07 -38.05
C MET A 124 33.73 27.73 -39.40
N SER A 125 34.68 28.67 -39.46
CA SER A 125 35.08 29.29 -40.72
C SER A 125 35.86 28.33 -41.64
N ARG A 126 36.57 27.36 -41.06
CA ARG A 126 37.39 26.38 -41.78
C ARG A 126 36.64 25.08 -42.08
N PHE A 127 35.87 24.59 -41.11
CA PHE A 127 35.24 23.27 -41.11
C PHE A 127 33.70 23.33 -41.03
N GLY A 128 33.10 24.51 -40.89
CA GLY A 128 31.66 24.68 -41.01
C GLY A 128 31.18 24.38 -42.43
N ASN A 129 29.86 24.36 -42.67
CA ASN A 129 29.16 23.86 -43.87
C ASN A 129 29.68 24.34 -45.26
N ARG A 130 30.67 25.23 -45.33
CA ARG A 130 31.38 25.64 -46.54
C ARG A 130 32.43 24.61 -46.95
N GLY A 131 32.20 23.91 -48.06
CA GLY A 131 33.27 23.26 -48.83
C GLY A 131 34.03 22.12 -48.15
N VAL A 132 33.45 21.50 -47.10
CA VAL A 132 34.04 20.32 -46.45
C VAL A 132 34.25 19.21 -47.49
N ILE A 133 33.23 18.98 -48.31
CA ILE A 133 33.18 17.88 -49.27
C ILE A 133 33.74 18.30 -50.64
N HIS A 134 33.42 19.51 -51.08
CA HIS A 134 33.64 19.97 -52.46
C HIS A 134 34.52 21.22 -52.50
N ARG A 135 35.34 21.35 -53.56
CA ARG A 135 36.14 22.55 -53.82
C ARG A 135 35.25 23.74 -54.18
N HIS A 136 35.77 24.95 -53.96
CA HIS A 136 35.12 26.16 -54.44
C HIS A 136 35.40 26.37 -55.93
N VAL A 137 34.37 26.67 -56.73
CA VAL A 137 34.52 26.75 -58.20
C VAL A 137 35.50 27.86 -58.65
N SER A 138 35.64 28.92 -57.86
CA SER A 138 36.60 30.00 -58.14
C SER A 138 38.06 29.65 -57.81
N ASP A 139 38.31 28.61 -57.01
CA ASP A 139 39.62 28.24 -56.49
C ASP A 139 39.88 26.73 -56.68
N LEU A 140 39.86 26.25 -57.92
CA LEU A 140 39.97 24.81 -58.24
C LEU A 140 41.29 24.16 -57.79
N ASP A 141 42.37 24.95 -57.67
CA ASP A 141 43.67 24.50 -57.20
C ASP A 141 43.72 24.30 -55.68
N LYS A 142 42.74 24.86 -54.94
CA LYS A 142 42.61 24.65 -53.50
C LYS A 142 41.81 23.38 -53.24
N LEU A 143 42.46 22.40 -52.61
CA LEU A 143 41.84 21.14 -52.20
C LEU A 143 40.63 21.38 -51.29
N SER A 144 39.63 20.50 -51.35
CA SER A 144 38.56 20.46 -50.34
C SER A 144 39.14 19.97 -49.01
N ILE A 145 38.43 20.15 -47.90
CA ILE A 145 38.93 19.70 -46.59
C ILE A 145 39.19 18.20 -46.57
N ILE A 146 38.32 17.38 -47.18
CA ILE A 146 38.51 15.93 -47.25
C ILE A 146 39.78 15.57 -48.03
N GLU A 147 40.05 16.29 -49.12
CA GLU A 147 41.26 16.12 -49.93
C GLU A 147 42.52 16.60 -49.19
N GLU A 148 42.46 17.74 -48.49
CA GLU A 148 43.55 18.26 -47.65
C GLU A 148 43.94 17.26 -46.55
N LEU A 149 42.96 16.58 -45.96
CA LEU A 149 43.17 15.59 -44.90
C LEU A 149 43.66 14.23 -45.44
N GLY A 150 43.66 14.01 -46.76
CA GLY A 150 44.13 12.77 -47.38
C GLY A 150 43.32 11.53 -46.97
N LEU A 151 42.02 11.70 -46.67
CA LEU A 151 41.16 10.61 -46.22
C LEU A 151 40.64 9.81 -47.43
N ASP A 152 40.75 8.48 -47.36
CA ASP A 152 40.18 7.57 -48.36
C ASP A 152 38.66 7.45 -48.16
N ILE A 153 37.93 8.48 -48.58
CA ILE A 153 36.46 8.59 -48.46
C ILE A 153 35.90 9.08 -49.79
N THR A 154 34.98 8.31 -50.36
CA THR A 154 34.33 8.68 -51.62
C THR A 154 33.30 9.77 -51.41
N VAL A 155 33.35 10.80 -52.26
CA VAL A 155 32.39 11.92 -52.32
C VAL A 155 31.82 12.03 -53.75
N PRO A 156 30.57 12.51 -53.94
CA PRO A 156 30.06 12.83 -55.27
C PRO A 156 30.94 13.88 -55.94
N ARG A 157 31.01 13.92 -57.28
CA ARG A 157 31.62 15.07 -57.96
C ARG A 157 30.76 16.32 -57.73
N GLY A 158 31.38 17.41 -57.28
CA GLY A 158 30.65 18.66 -57.03
C GLY A 158 31.57 19.86 -56.79
N PHE A 159 30.94 21.04 -56.75
CA PHE A 159 31.59 22.32 -56.47
C PHE A 159 30.68 23.19 -55.60
N THR A 160 31.26 23.98 -54.69
CA THR A 160 30.54 25.06 -54.02
C THR A 160 30.58 26.33 -54.86
N CYS A 161 29.45 27.03 -54.94
CA CYS A 161 29.26 28.25 -55.75
C CYS A 161 28.58 29.34 -54.93
N SER A 162 29.05 30.58 -55.00
CA SER A 162 28.46 31.72 -54.27
C SER A 162 27.49 32.56 -55.10
N ASP A 163 27.49 32.41 -56.43
CA ASP A 163 26.66 33.17 -57.35
C ASP A 163 26.23 32.34 -58.58
N ASP A 164 25.35 32.91 -59.41
CA ASP A 164 24.80 32.27 -60.62
C ASP A 164 25.85 32.02 -61.70
N LYS A 165 26.82 32.94 -61.89
CA LYS A 165 27.91 32.78 -62.86
C LYS A 165 28.82 31.61 -62.47
N GLN A 166 29.16 31.52 -61.20
CA GLN A 166 29.90 30.41 -60.60
C GLN A 166 29.15 29.08 -60.75
N LEU A 167 27.83 29.07 -60.54
CA LEU A 167 27.00 27.89 -60.76
C LEU A 167 27.07 27.39 -62.21
N LEU A 168 27.02 28.31 -63.18
CA LEU A 168 27.13 27.97 -64.60
C LEU A 168 28.50 27.39 -64.96
N VAL A 169 29.57 27.91 -64.36
CA VAL A 169 30.92 27.36 -64.53
C VAL A 169 31.01 25.96 -63.94
N ALA A 170 30.53 25.77 -62.71
CA ALA A 170 30.49 24.46 -62.05
C ALA A 170 29.67 23.44 -62.85
N PHE A 171 28.53 23.86 -63.41
CA PHE A 171 27.69 22.99 -64.24
C PHE A 171 28.45 22.48 -65.47
N ARG A 172 29.19 23.37 -66.15
CA ARG A 172 30.02 22.99 -67.30
C ARG A 172 31.14 22.03 -66.90
N LEU A 173 31.79 22.27 -65.77
CA LEU A 173 32.88 21.41 -65.25
C LEU A 173 32.38 20.01 -64.84
N LEU A 174 31.16 19.90 -64.31
CA LEU A 174 30.59 18.60 -63.92
C LEU A 174 30.10 17.80 -65.12
N THR A 175 29.43 18.46 -66.06
CA THR A 175 28.84 17.81 -67.23
C THR A 175 29.87 17.52 -68.32
N ASP A 176 30.97 18.29 -68.38
CA ASP A 176 31.98 18.22 -69.46
C ASP A 176 31.35 18.26 -70.88
N GLY A 177 30.19 18.91 -71.00
CA GLY A 177 29.40 18.96 -72.23
C GLY A 177 28.49 17.76 -72.51
N ASP A 178 28.46 16.72 -71.66
CA ASP A 178 27.53 15.59 -71.77
C ASP A 178 26.13 15.96 -71.23
N PRO A 179 25.09 16.00 -72.09
CA PRO A 179 23.73 16.34 -71.69
C PRO A 179 23.04 15.28 -70.82
N ASN A 180 23.62 14.08 -70.67
CA ASN A 180 23.02 13.00 -69.89
C ASN A 180 23.42 13.01 -68.41
N VAL A 181 24.41 13.83 -68.03
CA VAL A 181 24.83 13.98 -66.64
C VAL A 181 23.79 14.81 -65.89
N GLN A 182 23.05 14.16 -64.98
CA GLN A 182 22.13 14.85 -64.08
C GLN A 182 22.89 15.45 -62.89
N VAL A 183 22.51 16.67 -62.49
CA VAL A 183 23.10 17.37 -61.35
C VAL A 183 22.01 17.87 -60.40
N VAL A 184 22.36 18.02 -59.14
CA VAL A 184 21.50 18.54 -58.07
C VAL A 184 22.11 19.80 -57.48
N ILE A 185 21.28 20.82 -57.30
CA ILE A 185 21.64 22.04 -56.57
C ILE A 185 21.12 21.90 -55.14
N LYS A 186 22.01 22.01 -54.15
CA LYS A 186 21.69 22.02 -52.72
C LYS A 186 22.09 23.37 -52.11
N PRO A 187 21.20 24.08 -51.39
CA PRO A 187 21.60 25.30 -50.69
C PRO A 187 22.56 24.98 -49.53
N ILE A 188 23.63 25.76 -49.34
CA ILE A 188 24.43 25.74 -48.11
C ILE A 188 23.71 26.63 -47.10
N LEU A 189 22.80 26.03 -46.36
CA LEU A 189 22.11 26.74 -45.28
C LEU A 189 23.11 27.02 -44.16
N SER A 190 23.45 28.29 -43.98
CA SER A 190 24.05 28.75 -42.72
C SER A 190 23.00 28.63 -41.62
N SER A 191 23.40 28.22 -40.42
CA SER A 191 22.52 28.08 -39.26
C SER A 191 21.80 29.39 -38.97
N GLY A 192 20.58 29.58 -39.47
CA GLY A 192 19.79 30.79 -39.24
C GLY A 192 18.76 31.19 -40.31
N GLN A 193 18.86 30.76 -41.56
CA GLN A 193 17.89 31.17 -42.60
C GLN A 193 16.81 30.09 -42.83
N GLY A 194 15.57 30.40 -42.45
CA GLY A 194 14.42 29.56 -42.77
C GLY A 194 13.95 29.76 -44.22
N MET A 195 13.33 28.74 -44.80
CA MET A 195 12.69 28.77 -46.13
C MET A 195 11.62 29.88 -46.21
N LEU A 196 11.99 31.03 -46.76
CA LEU A 196 11.08 31.98 -47.38
C LEU A 196 11.44 32.02 -48.88
N PHE A 197 10.41 32.10 -49.73
CA PHE A 197 10.41 31.97 -51.19
C PHE A 197 11.71 32.40 -51.91
N TYR A 198 12.21 31.50 -52.77
CA TYR A 198 13.54 31.54 -53.39
C TYR A 198 13.60 32.45 -54.62
N ASP A 199 14.45 33.48 -54.57
CA ASP A 199 15.21 33.99 -55.71
C ASP A 199 16.68 33.56 -55.51
N PHE A 200 17.32 33.04 -56.55
CA PHE A 200 18.70 32.51 -56.49
C PHE A 200 19.74 33.65 -56.52
N PRO A 201 20.73 33.72 -55.59
CA PRO A 201 20.65 33.25 -54.20
C PRO A 201 21.32 34.19 -53.16
N TYR A 202 20.74 34.28 -51.94
CA TYR A 202 21.33 34.95 -50.76
C TYR A 202 22.31 34.05 -49.97
N GLY A 203 23.12 33.21 -50.64
CA GLY A 203 24.13 32.35 -49.98
C GLY A 203 24.81 31.35 -50.91
N ASP A 204 25.85 30.68 -50.39
CA ASP A 204 26.59 29.64 -51.10
C ASP A 204 25.71 28.40 -51.38
N VAL A 205 25.92 27.71 -52.49
CA VAL A 205 25.24 26.45 -52.85
C VAL A 205 26.25 25.38 -53.24
N ILE A 206 25.85 24.11 -53.14
CA ILE A 206 26.59 22.96 -53.68
C ILE A 206 25.89 22.52 -54.97
N LEU A 207 26.61 22.54 -56.08
CA LEU A 207 26.22 21.84 -57.30
C LEU A 207 26.99 20.53 -57.36
N GLN A 208 26.29 19.40 -57.41
CA GLN A 208 26.92 18.08 -57.46
C GLN A 208 26.19 17.15 -58.42
N GLU A 209 26.86 16.08 -58.86
CA GLU A 209 26.23 15.04 -59.66
C GLU A 209 25.06 14.37 -58.91
N TYR A 210 24.03 13.99 -59.65
CA TYR A 210 22.94 13.16 -59.14
C TYR A 210 23.42 11.72 -59.05
N LEU A 211 23.37 11.16 -57.83
CA LEU A 211 23.65 9.74 -57.62
C LEU A 211 22.34 8.95 -57.64
N GLN A 212 22.32 7.87 -58.42
CA GLN A 212 21.26 6.88 -58.32
C GLN A 212 21.54 6.01 -57.10
N VAL A 213 20.80 6.27 -56.02
CA VAL A 213 21.06 5.65 -54.71
C VAL A 213 20.30 4.34 -54.52
N ASP A 214 20.90 3.42 -53.77
CA ASP A 214 20.29 2.16 -53.38
C ASP A 214 19.01 2.40 -52.57
N ARG A 215 18.08 1.44 -52.64
CA ARG A 215 16.83 1.45 -51.87
C ARG A 215 16.83 0.36 -50.80
N SER A 216 16.29 0.71 -49.65
CA SER A 216 15.99 -0.20 -48.54
C SER A 216 14.87 -1.19 -48.94
N PRO A 217 14.68 -2.29 -48.18
CA PRO A 217 13.66 -3.30 -48.49
C PRO A 217 12.22 -2.75 -48.59
N ASP A 218 11.92 -1.64 -47.92
CA ASP A 218 10.63 -0.94 -47.98
C ASP A 218 10.56 0.13 -49.09
N GLY A 219 11.55 0.17 -49.98
CA GLY A 219 11.58 1.02 -51.17
C GLY A 219 12.06 2.45 -50.96
N MET A 220 12.51 2.80 -49.74
CA MET A 220 13.01 4.13 -49.37
C MET A 220 14.50 4.27 -49.70
N HIS A 221 14.99 5.48 -49.94
CA HIS A 221 16.41 5.73 -50.18
C HIS A 221 17.25 5.41 -48.93
N VAL A 222 18.35 4.67 -49.12
CA VAL A 222 19.28 4.37 -48.02
C VAL A 222 20.14 5.61 -47.74
N SER A 223 19.77 6.38 -46.71
CA SER A 223 20.51 7.58 -46.29
C SER A 223 20.93 7.51 -44.81
N PRO A 224 21.99 6.74 -44.50
CA PRO A 224 22.51 6.62 -43.14
C PRO A 224 23.22 7.89 -42.72
N THR A 225 23.12 8.20 -41.45
CA THR A 225 23.74 9.35 -40.81
C THR A 225 24.47 8.86 -39.57
N VAL A 226 25.68 9.37 -39.38
CA VAL A 226 26.54 9.07 -38.23
C VAL A 226 26.74 10.36 -37.45
N GLN A 227 26.21 10.41 -36.24
CA GLN A 227 26.34 11.57 -35.35
C GLN A 227 27.61 11.46 -34.49
N TYR A 228 28.20 12.60 -34.16
CA TYR A 228 29.35 12.69 -33.27
C TYR A 228 29.15 13.77 -32.21
N MET A 229 29.81 13.60 -31.07
CA MET A 229 29.90 14.56 -29.98
C MET A 229 31.35 14.65 -29.53
N GLN A 230 31.92 15.86 -29.59
CA GLN A 230 33.36 16.09 -29.41
C GLN A 230 34.15 15.15 -30.33
N ASN A 231 35.14 14.43 -29.80
CA ASN A 231 35.99 13.54 -30.58
C ASN A 231 35.44 12.11 -30.71
N ASP A 232 34.17 11.86 -30.32
CA ASP A 232 33.59 10.51 -30.28
C ASP A 232 32.33 10.39 -31.16
N LEU A 233 32.14 9.22 -31.76
CA LEU A 233 30.88 8.88 -32.45
C LEU A 233 29.81 8.48 -31.43
N LEU A 234 28.56 8.87 -31.67
CA LEU A 234 27.41 8.49 -30.84
C LEU A 234 26.96 7.05 -31.14
N ASP A 235 26.98 6.17 -30.13
CA ASP A 235 26.58 4.74 -30.14
C ASP A 235 27.26 3.85 -31.22
N GLY A 236 28.14 4.38 -32.07
CA GLY A 236 28.82 3.67 -33.17
C GLY A 236 27.91 3.09 -34.28
N ARG A 237 26.58 3.11 -34.08
CA ARG A 237 25.56 2.58 -35.01
C ARG A 237 24.86 3.70 -35.79
N PRO A 238 24.94 3.71 -37.13
CA PRO A 238 24.26 4.68 -37.98
C PRO A 238 22.73 4.66 -37.83
N CYS A 239 22.08 5.79 -38.14
CA CYS A 239 20.63 5.90 -38.23
C CYS A 239 20.20 6.46 -39.60
N GLU A 240 19.02 6.12 -40.08
CA GLU A 240 18.57 6.41 -41.44
C GLU A 240 17.47 7.48 -41.44
N ARG A 241 17.65 8.52 -42.26
CA ARG A 241 16.63 9.56 -42.50
C ARG A 241 15.53 8.99 -43.40
N ILE A 242 14.27 9.17 -43.00
CA ILE A 242 13.10 8.75 -43.80
C ILE A 242 12.21 9.95 -44.13
N ILE A 243 11.66 9.93 -45.35
CA ILE A 243 10.69 10.91 -45.84
C ILE A 243 9.29 10.36 -45.61
N MET A 244 8.46 11.10 -44.88
CA MET A 244 7.12 10.70 -44.49
C MET A 244 6.10 11.73 -45.02
N GLY A 245 5.49 11.43 -46.18
CA GLY A 245 4.58 12.35 -46.87
C GLY A 245 5.31 13.46 -47.63
N SER A 246 4.64 14.60 -47.85
CA SER A 246 5.16 15.66 -48.74
C SER A 246 6.28 16.51 -48.15
N MET A 247 6.42 16.61 -46.82
CA MET A 247 7.43 17.47 -46.16
C MET A 247 7.88 17.02 -44.76
N THR A 248 7.48 15.84 -44.27
CA THR A 248 7.79 15.43 -42.88
C THR A 248 8.99 14.49 -42.85
N TYR A 249 10.01 14.83 -42.07
CA TYR A 249 11.20 13.99 -41.87
C TYR A 249 11.08 13.17 -40.58
N GLY A 250 11.51 11.91 -40.64
CA GLY A 250 11.68 11.01 -39.50
C GLY A 250 13.08 10.38 -39.48
N LEU A 251 13.42 9.72 -38.39
CA LEU A 251 14.69 9.01 -38.21
C LEU A 251 14.44 7.62 -37.66
N ARG A 252 15.03 6.59 -38.28
CA ARG A 252 14.93 5.21 -37.80
C ARG A 252 16.28 4.55 -37.62
N SER A 253 16.31 3.40 -36.96
CA SER A 253 17.48 2.53 -36.96
C SER A 253 17.87 2.15 -38.39
N CYS A 254 19.16 2.20 -38.72
CA CYS A 254 19.63 1.95 -40.08
C CYS A 254 19.29 0.52 -40.53
N THR A 255 18.85 0.37 -41.78
CA THR A 255 18.48 -0.91 -42.40
C THR A 255 19.57 -1.47 -43.32
N ALA A 256 20.70 -0.77 -43.47
CA ALA A 256 21.83 -1.20 -44.27
C ALA A 256 22.54 -2.44 -43.70
N THR A 257 23.37 -3.09 -44.51
CA THR A 257 24.17 -4.25 -44.07
C THR A 257 25.18 -3.85 -43.00
N GLN A 258 25.54 -4.80 -42.12
CA GLN A 258 26.53 -4.54 -41.07
C GLN A 258 27.88 -4.10 -41.65
N GLU A 259 28.33 -4.72 -42.74
CA GLU A 259 29.54 -4.34 -43.46
C GLU A 259 29.51 -2.87 -43.93
N PHE A 260 28.38 -2.42 -44.48
CA PHE A 260 28.22 -1.03 -44.89
C PHE A 260 28.27 -0.08 -43.69
N MET A 261 27.57 -0.43 -42.61
CA MET A 261 27.53 0.35 -41.37
C MET A 261 28.92 0.48 -40.73
N ASP A 262 29.67 -0.61 -40.64
CA ASP A 262 31.03 -0.63 -40.09
C ASP A 262 31.97 0.27 -40.90
N LYS A 263 31.84 0.24 -42.23
CA LYS A 263 32.63 1.06 -43.14
C LYS A 263 32.35 2.56 -42.98
N ILE A 264 31.08 2.98 -42.91
CA ILE A 264 30.76 4.40 -42.70
C ILE A 264 31.16 4.87 -41.31
N SER A 265 31.00 4.03 -40.28
CA SER A 265 31.48 4.35 -38.94
C SER A 265 33.00 4.52 -38.91
N GLN A 266 33.77 3.65 -39.58
CA GLN A 266 35.22 3.79 -39.71
C GLN A 266 35.62 5.10 -40.42
N HIS A 267 34.96 5.44 -41.53
CA HIS A 267 35.19 6.70 -42.23
C HIS A 267 34.84 7.91 -41.35
N SER A 268 33.73 7.86 -40.61
CA SER A 268 33.34 8.90 -39.66
C SER A 268 34.34 9.06 -38.52
N SER A 269 34.85 7.97 -37.92
CA SER A 269 35.87 8.05 -36.87
C SER A 269 37.13 8.75 -37.36
N ARG A 270 37.61 8.40 -38.57
CA ARG A 270 38.77 9.05 -39.18
C ARG A 270 38.53 10.54 -39.44
N LEU A 271 37.32 10.91 -39.87
CA LEU A 271 36.94 12.32 -40.06
C LEU A 271 36.96 13.08 -38.74
N VAL A 272 36.36 12.52 -37.68
CA VAL A 272 36.35 13.13 -36.35
C VAL A 272 37.76 13.28 -35.78
N GLU A 273 38.61 12.25 -35.88
CA GLU A 273 40.01 12.33 -35.47
C GLU A 273 40.78 13.43 -36.22
N ALA A 274 40.52 13.56 -37.53
CA ALA A 274 41.24 14.50 -38.39
C ALA A 274 40.81 15.97 -38.19
N ILE A 275 39.52 16.23 -37.95
CA ILE A 275 39.00 17.60 -37.75
C ILE A 275 39.01 18.02 -36.26
N ALA A 276 39.14 17.06 -35.34
CA ALA A 276 39.16 17.23 -33.89
C ALA A 276 38.06 18.20 -33.38
N PRO A 277 36.76 17.88 -33.59
CA PRO A 277 35.69 18.78 -33.25
C PRO A 277 35.52 18.91 -31.74
N SER A 278 35.18 20.12 -31.30
CA SER A 278 34.90 20.41 -29.88
C SER A 278 33.39 20.45 -29.57
N GLY A 279 32.56 20.42 -30.61
CA GLY A 279 31.11 20.50 -30.60
C GLY A 279 30.43 19.23 -31.07
N MET A 280 29.34 19.36 -31.80
CA MET A 280 28.51 18.25 -32.26
C MET A 280 28.23 18.38 -33.75
N GLY A 281 27.96 17.26 -34.40
CA GLY A 281 27.61 17.24 -35.80
C GLY A 281 27.28 15.86 -36.32
N ALA A 282 27.03 15.77 -37.62
CA ALA A 282 26.66 14.53 -38.26
C ALA A 282 27.22 14.44 -39.69
N PHE A 283 27.60 13.24 -40.08
CA PHE A 283 27.97 12.90 -41.45
C PHE A 283 26.83 12.12 -42.10
N ALA A 284 26.38 12.56 -43.27
CA ALA A 284 25.33 11.89 -44.02
C ALA A 284 25.92 11.12 -45.20
N PHE A 285 25.60 9.84 -45.27
CA PHE A 285 26.03 8.94 -46.33
C PHE A 285 24.84 8.52 -47.19
N THR A 286 25.17 8.07 -48.40
CA THR A 286 24.27 7.27 -49.23
C THR A 286 24.98 6.02 -49.72
N SER A 287 24.23 5.00 -50.07
CA SER A 287 24.75 3.80 -50.73
C SER A 287 24.53 3.88 -52.23
N VAL A 288 25.56 3.56 -53.01
CA VAL A 288 25.50 3.37 -54.47
C VAL A 288 26.25 2.08 -54.79
N ASP A 289 25.56 1.07 -55.31
CA ASP A 289 26.11 -0.27 -55.57
C ASP A 289 26.83 -0.85 -54.32
N GLY A 290 26.25 -0.63 -53.14
CA GLY A 290 26.82 -1.08 -51.86
C GLY A 290 28.05 -0.30 -51.37
N LYS A 291 28.47 0.78 -52.06
CA LYS A 291 29.60 1.63 -51.65
C LYS A 291 29.10 2.91 -50.96
N PRO A 292 29.76 3.34 -49.86
CA PRO A 292 29.36 4.56 -49.16
C PRO A 292 29.89 5.81 -49.87
N TYR A 293 29.00 6.78 -50.07
CA TYR A 293 29.33 8.13 -50.53
C TYR A 293 29.00 9.11 -49.41
N LEU A 294 29.96 9.93 -48.99
CA LEU A 294 29.69 11.04 -48.07
C LEU A 294 29.02 12.18 -48.85
N THR A 295 27.78 12.50 -48.49
CA THR A 295 26.93 13.44 -49.23
C THR A 295 26.64 14.73 -48.50
N ASP A 296 26.83 14.75 -47.17
CA ASP A 296 26.67 15.93 -46.33
C ASP A 296 27.51 15.81 -45.05
N ALA A 297 27.91 16.95 -44.50
CA ALA A 297 28.62 17.07 -43.25
C ALA A 297 28.10 18.30 -42.52
N HIS A 298 27.32 18.09 -41.46
CA HIS A 298 26.80 19.14 -40.61
C HIS A 298 27.70 19.29 -39.39
N ALA A 299 28.17 20.50 -39.11
CA ALA A 299 29.03 20.77 -37.95
C ALA A 299 28.53 21.95 -37.12
N GLY A 300 28.73 21.86 -35.81
CA GLY A 300 28.52 22.95 -34.85
C GLY A 300 27.06 23.19 -34.44
N THR A 301 26.12 22.31 -34.78
CA THR A 301 24.70 22.46 -34.40
C THR A 301 24.06 21.15 -33.92
N LEU A 302 23.24 21.27 -32.88
CA LEU A 302 22.36 20.19 -32.41
C LEU A 302 21.16 20.04 -33.35
N CYS A 303 21.14 18.96 -34.12
CA CYS A 303 19.98 18.59 -34.95
C CYS A 303 19.08 17.56 -34.24
N MET A 304 17.86 17.35 -34.77
CA MET A 304 16.87 16.41 -34.21
C MET A 304 17.46 15.01 -34.02
N GLU A 305 18.34 14.59 -34.92
CA GLU A 305 18.97 13.28 -34.93
C GLU A 305 19.81 13.02 -33.69
N HIS A 306 20.49 14.04 -33.17
CA HIS A 306 21.23 13.92 -31.91
C HIS A 306 20.29 13.62 -30.75
N PHE A 307 19.15 14.31 -30.65
CA PHE A 307 18.20 14.11 -29.55
C PHE A 307 17.58 12.73 -29.59
N THR A 308 17.13 12.28 -30.77
CA THR A 308 16.60 10.92 -30.94
C THR A 308 17.66 9.88 -30.58
N LYS A 309 18.89 10.06 -31.07
CA LYS A 309 19.97 9.10 -30.86
C LYS A 309 20.43 9.03 -29.40
N LEU A 310 20.60 10.18 -28.74
CA LEU A 310 20.94 10.25 -27.32
C LEU A 310 19.85 9.64 -26.45
N PHE A 311 18.57 9.88 -26.77
CA PHE A 311 17.46 9.27 -26.03
C PHE A 311 17.46 7.75 -26.19
N HIS A 312 17.65 7.27 -27.43
CA HIS A 312 17.76 5.85 -27.74
C HIS A 312 18.95 5.20 -27.02
N GLU A 313 20.13 5.81 -27.06
CA GLU A 313 21.33 5.32 -26.37
C GLU A 313 21.15 5.28 -24.85
N MET A 314 20.50 6.30 -24.28
CA MET A 314 20.26 6.41 -22.84
C MET A 314 19.28 5.37 -22.31
N TYR A 315 18.22 5.04 -23.06
CA TYR A 315 17.11 4.24 -22.54
C TYR A 315 16.84 2.93 -23.27
N ALA A 316 17.39 2.72 -24.47
CA ALA A 316 17.02 1.60 -25.33
C ALA A 316 18.10 1.20 -26.35
N LYS A 317 19.39 1.29 -25.97
CA LYS A 317 20.55 1.07 -26.85
C LYS A 317 20.47 -0.17 -27.76
N ASP A 318 19.95 -1.27 -27.24
CA ASP A 318 19.86 -2.55 -27.98
C ASP A 318 18.58 -2.73 -28.81
N ALA A 319 17.63 -1.79 -28.74
CA ALA A 319 16.35 -1.87 -29.43
C ALA A 319 16.36 -1.17 -30.79
N ARG A 320 15.38 -1.49 -31.64
CA ARG A 320 15.09 -0.73 -32.87
C ARG A 320 14.23 0.48 -32.53
N PHE A 321 14.34 1.55 -33.31
CA PHE A 321 13.53 2.75 -33.10
C PHE A 321 13.11 3.42 -34.41
N CYS A 322 12.04 4.22 -34.31
CA CYS A 322 11.63 5.18 -35.34
C CYS A 322 11.10 6.43 -34.66
N SER A 323 11.55 7.60 -35.09
CA SER A 323 11.04 8.90 -34.63
C SER A 323 10.43 9.66 -35.80
N TRP A 324 9.35 10.38 -35.53
CA TRP A 324 8.61 11.13 -36.53
C TRP A 324 7.98 12.38 -35.93
N ASN A 325 7.68 13.36 -36.78
CA ASN A 325 6.94 14.54 -36.39
C ASN A 325 5.45 14.35 -36.62
N PHE A 326 4.64 14.92 -35.74
CA PHE A 326 3.18 14.87 -35.76
C PHE A 326 2.60 16.25 -35.42
N TYR A 327 1.36 16.51 -35.84
CA TYR A 327 0.63 17.74 -35.57
C TYR A 327 -0.57 17.45 -34.67
N PRO A 328 -0.51 17.77 -33.36
CA PRO A 328 -1.60 17.46 -32.43
C PRO A 328 -2.85 18.30 -32.73
N HIS A 329 -4.02 17.72 -32.50
CA HIS A 329 -5.31 18.40 -32.61
C HIS A 329 -5.39 19.60 -31.62
N PRO A 330 -6.09 20.72 -31.95
CA PRO A 330 -6.11 21.93 -31.11
C PRO A 330 -6.60 21.78 -29.64
N GLY A 331 -7.27 20.67 -29.33
CA GLY A 331 -7.74 20.32 -27.99
C GLY A 331 -6.85 19.31 -27.25
N MET A 332 -5.79 18.80 -27.87
CA MET A 332 -4.93 17.76 -27.30
C MET A 332 -3.75 18.39 -26.57
N ASP A 333 -3.66 18.15 -25.27
CA ASP A 333 -2.48 18.45 -24.49
C ASP A 333 -1.56 17.22 -24.35
N VAL A 334 -0.32 17.42 -23.88
CA VAL A 334 0.67 16.33 -23.76
C VAL A 334 0.22 15.23 -22.80
N TRP A 335 -0.56 15.59 -21.78
CA TRP A 335 -1.05 14.64 -20.78
C TRP A 335 -2.19 13.80 -21.35
N THR A 336 -3.06 14.38 -22.17
CA THR A 336 -4.06 13.64 -22.96
C THR A 336 -3.37 12.66 -23.91
N LEU A 337 -2.32 13.11 -24.62
CA LEU A 337 -1.52 12.22 -25.48
C LEU A 337 -0.96 11.06 -24.66
N TRP A 338 -0.24 11.36 -23.58
CA TRP A 338 0.42 10.35 -22.74
C TRP A 338 -0.57 9.35 -22.15
N THR A 339 -1.67 9.85 -21.59
CA THR A 339 -2.76 9.01 -21.05
C THR A 339 -3.26 8.04 -22.10
N ARG A 340 -3.50 8.51 -23.32
CA ARG A 340 -4.01 7.66 -24.39
C ARG A 340 -3.00 6.62 -24.88
N LEU A 341 -1.69 6.93 -24.86
CA LEU A 341 -0.65 5.94 -25.11
C LEU A 341 -0.62 4.88 -24.00
N CYS A 342 -0.81 5.30 -22.74
CA CYS A 342 -0.88 4.41 -21.58
C CYS A 342 -2.12 3.51 -21.62
N ASP A 343 -3.29 4.05 -21.98
CA ASP A 343 -4.56 3.31 -22.11
C ASP A 343 -4.42 2.14 -23.10
N ARG A 344 -3.63 2.33 -24.16
CA ARG A 344 -3.34 1.29 -25.17
C ARG A 344 -2.17 0.39 -24.81
N ASN A 345 -1.53 0.60 -23.66
CA ASN A 345 -0.33 -0.11 -23.23
C ASN A 345 0.83 -0.02 -24.25
N ILE A 346 0.97 1.15 -24.88
CA ILE A 346 2.02 1.45 -25.86
C ILE A 346 2.90 2.64 -25.45
N ALA A 347 2.80 3.12 -24.21
CA ALA A 347 3.70 4.16 -23.70
C ALA A 347 5.07 3.57 -23.37
N PHE A 348 6.14 4.16 -23.90
CA PHE A 348 7.51 3.81 -23.53
C PHE A 348 7.89 4.59 -22.27
N MET A 349 8.00 3.92 -21.12
CA MET A 349 8.43 4.53 -19.86
C MET A 349 9.95 4.37 -19.71
N PRO A 350 10.73 5.45 -19.81
CA PRO A 350 12.19 5.38 -19.75
C PRO A 350 12.69 4.72 -18.46
N GLY A 351 13.61 3.75 -18.59
CA GLY A 351 14.13 2.95 -17.46
C GLY A 351 13.19 1.87 -16.92
N LYS A 352 11.92 1.80 -17.38
CA LYS A 352 10.92 0.83 -16.92
C LYS A 352 10.42 -0.10 -18.03
N SER A 353 10.15 0.43 -19.22
CA SER A 353 9.64 -0.31 -20.38
C SER A 353 10.76 -0.61 -21.36
N LYS A 354 10.70 -1.78 -22.01
CA LYS A 354 11.61 -2.14 -23.11
C LYS A 354 11.09 -1.79 -24.51
N ARG A 355 9.80 -1.45 -24.63
CA ARG A 355 9.10 -1.12 -25.88
C ARG A 355 8.00 -0.09 -25.65
N GLY A 356 7.61 0.65 -26.68
CA GLY A 356 6.51 1.61 -26.65
C GLY A 356 6.80 2.89 -27.43
N VAL A 357 6.06 3.96 -27.13
CA VAL A 357 6.13 5.28 -27.75
C VAL A 357 6.32 6.36 -26.68
N PHE A 358 7.23 7.30 -26.92
CA PHE A 358 7.52 8.43 -26.05
C PHE A 358 7.51 9.76 -26.81
N PRO A 359 6.97 10.86 -26.26
CA PRO A 359 7.09 12.19 -26.85
C PRO A 359 8.44 12.84 -26.54
N LEU A 360 9.33 12.91 -27.54
CA LEU A 360 10.60 13.66 -27.46
C LEU A 360 10.39 15.18 -27.46
N LEU A 361 9.27 15.64 -28.02
CA LEU A 361 8.84 17.03 -28.01
C LEU A 361 7.31 17.08 -28.07
N PHE A 362 6.68 17.94 -27.29
CA PHE A 362 5.28 18.28 -27.48
C PHE A 362 5.05 19.78 -27.34
N LEU A 363 4.54 20.40 -28.39
CA LEU A 363 4.08 21.78 -28.39
C LEU A 363 2.62 21.79 -28.83
N LYS A 364 1.74 22.09 -27.87
CA LYS A 364 0.29 22.22 -28.08
C LYS A 364 0.00 23.12 -29.30
N ASN A 365 -0.94 22.67 -30.13
CA ASN A 365 -1.38 23.36 -31.36
C ASN A 365 -0.29 23.58 -32.42
N THR A 366 0.91 23.01 -32.26
CA THR A 366 2.08 23.37 -33.06
C THR A 366 2.76 22.17 -33.69
N THR A 367 3.39 21.29 -32.89
CA THR A 367 4.12 20.11 -33.38
C THR A 367 4.47 19.21 -32.21
N ALA A 368 4.55 17.91 -32.44
CA ALA A 368 5.13 16.94 -31.54
C ALA A 368 6.17 16.09 -32.29
N THR A 369 7.24 15.71 -31.62
CA THR A 369 8.18 14.69 -32.11
C THR A 369 8.02 13.47 -31.22
N LEU A 370 7.70 12.32 -31.80
CA LEU A 370 7.55 11.06 -31.08
C LEU A 370 8.69 10.10 -31.46
N ILE A 371 8.99 9.17 -30.56
CA ILE A 371 9.86 8.02 -30.83
C ILE A 371 9.13 6.74 -30.44
N SER A 372 9.09 5.76 -31.34
CA SER A 372 8.71 4.38 -31.03
C SER A 372 9.98 3.54 -30.89
N ILE A 373 9.98 2.66 -29.88
CA ILE A 373 11.06 1.74 -29.54
C ILE A 373 10.45 0.34 -29.50
N GLY A 374 11.04 -0.58 -30.24
CA GLY A 374 10.53 -1.93 -30.42
C GLY A 374 11.64 -2.95 -30.62
N VAL A 375 11.25 -4.23 -30.62
CA VAL A 375 12.20 -5.35 -30.71
C VAL A 375 12.78 -5.50 -32.11
N ASP A 376 11.97 -5.19 -33.13
CA ASP A 376 12.32 -5.21 -34.55
C ASP A 376 11.61 -4.07 -35.31
N ASP A 377 11.88 -3.94 -36.61
CA ASP A 377 11.29 -2.88 -37.46
C ASP A 377 9.77 -3.00 -37.64
N ALA A 378 9.23 -4.21 -37.56
CA ALA A 378 7.78 -4.45 -37.68
C ALA A 378 7.05 -3.98 -36.41
N ASP A 379 7.58 -4.29 -35.23
CA ASP A 379 7.07 -3.84 -33.93
C ASP A 379 7.13 -2.30 -33.83
N VAL A 380 8.26 -1.69 -34.20
CA VAL A 380 8.43 -0.23 -34.27
C VAL A 380 7.38 0.43 -35.16
N SER A 381 7.08 -0.18 -36.32
CA SER A 381 6.09 0.30 -37.28
C SER A 381 4.65 0.17 -36.76
N LEU A 382 4.35 -0.94 -36.06
CA LEU A 382 3.06 -1.18 -35.42
C LEU A 382 2.79 -0.14 -34.32
N LEU A 383 3.74 0.06 -33.41
CA LEU A 383 3.64 1.04 -32.32
C LEU A 383 3.39 2.45 -32.84
N ARG A 384 4.08 2.83 -33.92
CA ARG A 384 3.86 4.12 -34.61
C ARG A 384 2.43 4.24 -35.13
N SER A 385 1.95 3.23 -35.86
CA SER A 385 0.59 3.22 -36.41
C SER A 385 -0.48 3.36 -35.32
N GLN A 386 -0.30 2.64 -34.21
CA GLN A 386 -1.21 2.72 -33.07
C GLN A 386 -1.18 4.10 -32.40
N ALA A 387 0.00 4.70 -32.20
CA ALA A 387 0.12 6.05 -31.67
C ALA A 387 -0.57 7.07 -32.59
N GLU A 388 -0.34 7.01 -33.90
CA GLU A 388 -0.98 7.90 -34.87
C GLU A 388 -2.50 7.81 -34.85
N HIS A 389 -3.07 6.59 -34.72
CA HIS A 389 -4.51 6.39 -34.64
C HIS A 389 -5.11 7.08 -33.41
N VAL A 390 -4.51 6.84 -32.25
CA VAL A 390 -4.97 7.33 -30.96
C VAL A 390 -4.90 8.86 -30.85
N MET A 391 -3.92 9.47 -31.51
CA MET A 391 -3.76 10.92 -31.59
C MET A 391 -4.84 11.63 -32.43
N ARG A 392 -5.57 10.90 -33.28
CA ARG A 392 -6.62 11.48 -34.13
C ARG A 392 -8.01 11.43 -33.49
N LEU A 393 -8.16 10.81 -32.32
CA LEU A 393 -9.44 10.74 -31.61
C LEU A 393 -9.81 12.11 -31.00
N VAL A 394 -11.07 12.53 -31.12
CA VAL A 394 -11.57 13.79 -30.53
C VAL A 394 -11.99 13.55 -29.09
N ASP A 395 -11.56 14.41 -28.16
CA ASP A 395 -11.94 14.33 -26.75
C ASP A 395 -13.34 14.95 -26.53
N LEU A 396 -14.24 14.23 -25.86
CA LEU A 396 -15.63 14.65 -25.58
C LEU A 396 -15.83 15.00 -24.09
N SER A 397 -14.77 15.35 -23.36
CA SER A 397 -14.87 15.61 -21.92
C SER A 397 -15.62 16.91 -21.61
N ASN A 398 -16.88 16.76 -21.19
CA ASN A 398 -17.69 17.84 -20.62
C ASN A 398 -17.15 18.24 -19.23
N LYS A 399 -17.12 19.55 -18.95
CA LYS A 399 -16.80 20.08 -17.63
C LYS A 399 -17.92 19.70 -16.66
N ILE A 400 -17.58 19.02 -15.57
CA ILE A 400 -18.47 18.79 -14.44
C ILE A 400 -18.38 20.02 -13.54
N GLU A 401 -19.50 20.71 -13.31
CA GLU A 401 -19.63 21.73 -12.28
C GLU A 401 -19.72 21.06 -10.90
N SER A 402 -19.01 21.59 -9.91
CA SER A 402 -18.99 21.09 -8.54
C SER A 402 -20.06 21.78 -7.68
N VAL A 403 -20.95 20.99 -7.07
CA VAL A 403 -21.58 21.06 -5.73
C VAL A 403 -22.75 20.08 -5.79
N ALA A 404 -22.85 19.17 -4.83
CA ALA A 404 -24.02 18.32 -4.74
C ALA A 404 -24.47 18.09 -3.30
N LEU A 405 -25.57 18.78 -3.03
CA LEU A 405 -26.62 18.68 -2.03
C LEU A 405 -27.31 20.05 -2.11
N SER A 406 -28.54 20.10 -2.63
CA SER A 406 -29.25 21.36 -2.91
C SER A 406 -29.29 22.29 -1.68
N GLU A 407 -28.73 23.50 -1.79
CA GLU A 407 -28.83 24.52 -0.73
C GLU A 407 -30.26 25.03 -0.53
N ASN A 408 -31.13 24.86 -1.53
CA ASN A 408 -32.48 25.41 -1.53
C ASN A 408 -33.52 24.53 -0.83
N ARG A 409 -33.20 23.28 -0.45
CA ARG A 409 -34.11 22.36 0.27
C ARG A 409 -33.63 22.16 1.70
N ARG A 410 -34.54 22.01 2.66
CA ARG A 410 -34.21 21.61 4.05
C ARG A 410 -33.78 20.15 4.06
N GLN A 411 -32.82 19.78 4.91
CA GLN A 411 -32.31 18.42 4.97
C GLN A 411 -32.75 17.73 6.27
N LEU A 412 -33.30 16.52 6.14
CA LEU A 412 -33.52 15.61 7.26
C LEU A 412 -32.44 14.53 7.23
N TRP A 413 -31.46 14.65 8.11
CA TRP A 413 -30.37 13.70 8.25
C TRP A 413 -30.80 12.51 9.10
N ILE A 414 -30.63 11.31 8.55
CA ILE A 414 -30.91 10.06 9.26
C ILE A 414 -29.85 9.03 8.91
N GLN A 415 -29.49 8.18 9.88
CA GLN A 415 -28.61 7.06 9.59
C GLN A 415 -29.39 5.79 9.34
N SER A 416 -29.10 5.18 8.21
CA SER A 416 -29.45 3.80 7.91
C SER A 416 -28.33 2.85 8.35
N PRO A 417 -28.63 1.61 8.75
CA PRO A 417 -27.62 0.63 9.10
C PRO A 417 -26.75 0.34 7.88
N ARG A 418 -25.47 0.01 8.09
CA ARG A 418 -24.67 -0.64 7.04
C ARG A 418 -24.98 -2.14 7.00
N PRO A 419 -25.53 -2.70 5.91
CA PRO A 419 -25.82 -4.13 5.80
C PRO A 419 -24.61 -5.02 6.07
N GLU A 420 -23.41 -4.54 5.73
CA GLU A 420 -22.15 -5.28 5.92
C GLU A 420 -21.66 -5.29 7.37
N TYR A 421 -22.19 -4.41 8.23
CA TYR A 421 -21.72 -4.27 9.61
C TYR A 421 -22.59 -5.07 10.58
N LYS A 422 -21.91 -5.84 11.44
CA LYS A 422 -22.54 -6.49 12.59
C LYS A 422 -23.32 -5.45 13.40
N LEU A 423 -24.48 -5.82 13.96
CA LEU A 423 -25.32 -4.93 14.76
C LEU A 423 -24.53 -4.19 15.86
N VAL A 424 -23.56 -4.88 16.47
CA VAL A 424 -22.68 -4.34 17.51
C VAL A 424 -21.72 -3.25 16.99
N THR A 425 -21.35 -3.25 15.71
CA THR A 425 -20.44 -2.24 15.14
C THR A 425 -21.17 -0.98 14.65
N GLN A 426 -22.50 -1.01 14.55
CA GLN A 426 -23.32 0.17 14.22
C GLN A 426 -23.17 1.27 15.28
N ARG A 427 -22.98 0.91 16.57
CA ARG A 427 -22.78 1.86 17.69
C ARG A 427 -21.53 2.74 17.56
N TYR A 428 -20.52 2.33 16.78
CA TYR A 428 -19.30 3.13 16.54
C TYR A 428 -19.40 4.06 15.33
N ASN A 429 -20.43 3.87 14.50
CA ASN A 429 -20.62 4.56 13.24
C ASN A 429 -21.93 5.37 13.22
N LEU A 430 -22.51 5.65 14.39
CA LEU A 430 -23.72 6.45 14.63
C LEU A 430 -23.78 7.76 13.80
N PRO A 431 -24.96 8.40 13.58
CA PRO A 431 -25.16 9.55 12.66
C PRO A 431 -24.36 10.81 13.06
N ASN A 432 -23.56 10.72 14.10
CA ASN A 432 -22.82 11.80 14.71
C ASN A 432 -21.89 12.53 13.72
N ARG A 433 -21.41 11.86 12.65
CA ARG A 433 -20.54 12.49 11.64
C ARG A 433 -21.22 13.58 10.81
N CYS A 434 -22.54 13.53 10.63
CA CYS A 434 -23.26 14.55 9.86
C CYS A 434 -23.72 15.73 10.71
N ILE A 435 -23.61 15.67 12.05
CA ILE A 435 -23.96 16.81 12.93
C ILE A 435 -23.17 18.06 12.51
N GLY A 436 -21.90 17.88 12.13
CA GLY A 436 -21.03 18.96 11.66
C GLY A 436 -21.46 19.64 10.36
N LEU A 437 -22.42 19.06 9.63
CA LEU A 437 -22.90 19.59 8.36
C LEU A 437 -24.25 20.31 8.49
N LEU A 438 -24.92 20.23 9.65
CA LEU A 438 -26.23 20.84 9.87
C LEU A 438 -26.18 22.35 9.73
N ARG A 439 -27.14 22.92 9.01
CA ARG A 439 -27.38 24.35 8.96
C ARG A 439 -28.14 24.82 10.21
N PRO A 440 -27.63 25.80 10.97
CA PRO A 440 -28.34 26.40 12.08
C PRO A 440 -29.73 26.89 11.68
N GLY A 441 -30.76 26.50 12.44
CA GLY A 441 -32.17 26.85 12.22
C GLY A 441 -32.84 26.24 10.98
N VAL A 442 -32.12 25.45 10.17
CA VAL A 442 -32.62 24.94 8.88
C VAL A 442 -32.70 23.42 8.84
N ASP A 443 -31.63 22.70 9.16
CA ASP A 443 -31.64 21.23 9.01
C ASP A 443 -32.10 20.52 10.28
N VAL A 444 -32.58 19.28 10.14
CA VAL A 444 -32.99 18.44 11.26
C VAL A 444 -32.25 17.10 11.20
N ILE A 445 -31.93 16.53 12.35
CA ILE A 445 -31.27 15.22 12.47
C ILE A 445 -32.01 14.29 13.41
N VAL A 446 -31.99 12.99 13.11
CA VAL A 446 -32.42 11.93 14.03
C VAL A 446 -31.19 11.28 14.67
N LEU A 447 -31.16 11.20 16.01
CA LEU A 447 -30.07 10.63 16.80
C LEU A 447 -30.57 9.56 17.78
N PRO A 448 -29.76 8.55 18.16
CA PRO A 448 -30.14 7.54 19.15
C PRO A 448 -30.23 8.14 20.56
N GLY A 449 -31.43 8.17 21.15
CA GLY A 449 -31.67 8.79 22.45
C GLY A 449 -31.10 8.04 23.65
N GLY A 450 -30.97 6.71 23.58
CA GLY A 450 -30.39 5.87 24.62
C GLY A 450 -28.85 5.87 24.67
N HIS A 451 -28.17 6.59 23.78
CA HIS A 451 -26.71 6.56 23.66
C HIS A 451 -26.04 7.82 24.26
N GLU A 452 -25.54 7.71 25.49
CA GLU A 452 -24.93 8.82 26.25
C GLU A 452 -23.81 9.57 25.48
N PRO A 453 -22.81 8.91 24.85
CA PRO A 453 -21.78 9.62 24.09
C PRO A 453 -22.33 10.43 22.90
N THR A 454 -23.44 9.99 22.28
CA THR A 454 -24.10 10.77 21.22
C THR A 454 -24.74 12.03 21.79
N ARG A 455 -25.37 11.95 22.96
CA ARG A 455 -25.98 13.13 23.60
C ARG A 455 -24.95 14.17 23.98
N GLU A 456 -23.83 13.73 24.56
CA GLU A 456 -22.70 14.60 24.87
C GLU A 456 -22.16 15.30 23.62
N PHE A 457 -21.92 14.53 22.55
CA PHE A 457 -21.41 15.11 21.31
C PHE A 457 -22.42 16.05 20.65
N TRP A 458 -23.72 15.75 20.71
CA TRP A 458 -24.78 16.67 20.29
C TRP A 458 -24.74 17.97 21.09
N SER A 459 -24.66 17.92 22.41
CA SER A 459 -24.59 19.12 23.25
C SER A 459 -23.39 20.00 22.86
N PHE A 460 -22.22 19.39 22.68
CA PHE A 460 -21.03 20.11 22.22
C PHE A 460 -21.23 20.76 20.85
N MET A 461 -21.73 20.00 19.87
CA MET A 461 -21.92 20.50 18.51
C MET A 461 -23.00 21.58 18.45
N LYS A 462 -24.05 21.46 19.25
CA LYS A 462 -25.09 22.46 19.41
C LYS A 462 -24.50 23.79 19.87
N ASP A 463 -23.64 23.76 20.88
CA ASP A 463 -23.01 24.97 21.42
C ASP A 463 -21.99 25.58 20.44
N VAL A 464 -21.20 24.74 19.74
CA VAL A 464 -20.12 25.22 18.85
C VAL A 464 -20.63 25.70 17.50
N LEU A 465 -21.71 25.09 16.98
CA LEU A 465 -22.32 25.46 15.69
C LEU A 465 -23.56 26.34 15.83
N ASP A 466 -23.98 26.69 17.05
CA ASP A 466 -25.18 27.48 17.33
C ASP A 466 -26.48 26.81 16.79
N LEU A 467 -26.64 25.51 17.08
CA LEU A 467 -27.83 24.74 16.66
C LEU A 467 -28.99 24.88 17.67
N GLY A 468 -30.22 24.81 17.18
CA GLY A 468 -31.44 24.78 18.01
C GLY A 468 -31.71 23.39 18.61
N GLU A 469 -32.33 23.35 19.79
CA GLU A 469 -32.81 22.10 20.42
C GLU A 469 -33.90 21.38 19.61
N ASP A 470 -34.61 22.12 18.76
CA ASP A 470 -35.63 21.61 17.84
C ASP A 470 -35.04 20.95 16.59
N GLN A 471 -33.74 21.13 16.33
CA GLN A 471 -33.03 20.52 15.20
C GLN A 471 -32.66 19.05 15.44
N VAL A 472 -32.89 18.50 16.64
CA VAL A 472 -32.66 17.08 16.96
C VAL A 472 -33.96 16.36 17.33
N ILE A 473 -34.09 15.14 16.82
CA ILE A 473 -35.10 14.18 17.27
C ILE A 473 -34.37 12.95 17.81
N PHE A 474 -34.61 12.64 19.08
CA PHE A 474 -34.03 11.46 19.71
C PHE A 474 -34.96 10.25 19.53
N SER A 475 -34.44 9.17 18.93
CA SER A 475 -35.10 7.85 18.88
C SER A 475 -34.92 7.09 20.20
N SER A 476 -35.46 5.87 20.33
CA SER A 476 -35.23 5.05 21.53
C SER A 476 -33.74 4.68 21.68
N GLY A 477 -33.06 4.35 20.57
CA GLY A 477 -31.67 3.90 20.57
C GLY A 477 -31.51 2.42 20.98
N ASP A 478 -32.60 1.63 20.97
CA ASP A 478 -32.59 0.24 21.42
C ASP A 478 -31.83 -0.69 20.45
N SER A 479 -31.95 -0.43 19.15
CA SER A 479 -31.36 -1.27 18.11
C SER A 479 -30.00 -0.76 17.61
N TYR A 480 -29.64 0.49 17.92
CA TYR A 480 -28.56 1.27 17.28
C TYR A 480 -28.67 1.36 15.75
N CYS A 481 -29.84 1.02 15.19
CA CYS A 481 -30.21 1.09 13.80
C CYS A 481 -31.38 2.07 13.70
N LEU A 482 -31.14 3.32 13.28
CA LEU A 482 -32.19 4.33 13.40
C LEU A 482 -33.40 4.03 12.51
N ASP A 483 -33.19 3.42 11.34
CA ASP A 483 -34.29 2.93 10.49
C ASP A 483 -35.24 1.98 11.22
N ASP A 484 -34.74 1.19 12.17
CA ASP A 484 -35.55 0.27 12.99
C ASP A 484 -36.19 0.98 14.20
N ASP A 485 -35.57 2.05 14.68
CA ASP A 485 -36.09 2.85 15.80
C ASP A 485 -37.15 3.88 15.35
N ILE A 486 -37.32 4.15 14.05
CA ILE A 486 -38.38 5.01 13.53
C ILE A 486 -39.74 4.34 13.71
N ASN A 487 -40.47 4.78 14.74
CA ASN A 487 -41.83 4.37 15.03
C ASN A 487 -42.87 5.44 14.66
N GLU A 488 -44.15 5.11 14.79
CA GLU A 488 -45.28 6.02 14.49
C GLU A 488 -45.20 7.36 15.24
N THR A 489 -44.66 7.38 16.46
CA THR A 489 -44.50 8.62 17.22
C THR A 489 -43.47 9.55 16.58
N ILE A 490 -42.33 9.02 16.15
CA ILE A 490 -41.30 9.79 15.46
C ILE A 490 -41.80 10.22 14.07
N LEU A 491 -42.46 9.32 13.32
CA LEU A 491 -43.05 9.64 12.02
C LEU A 491 -44.09 10.76 12.11
N SER A 492 -44.98 10.72 13.10
CA SER A 492 -45.96 11.78 13.34
C SER A 492 -45.28 13.12 13.62
N ARG A 493 -44.20 13.12 14.39
CA ARG A 493 -43.40 14.33 14.66
C ARG A 493 -42.70 14.85 13.41
N LEU A 494 -42.10 13.97 12.61
CA LEU A 494 -41.47 14.33 11.33
C LEU A 494 -42.47 14.94 10.35
N ARG A 495 -43.64 14.29 10.18
CA ARG A 495 -44.74 14.80 9.36
C ARG A 495 -45.18 16.19 9.81
N SER A 496 -45.33 16.40 11.12
CA SER A 496 -45.67 17.72 11.67
C SER A 496 -44.62 18.78 11.35
N ILE A 497 -43.32 18.49 11.51
CA ILE A 497 -42.21 19.42 11.21
C ILE A 497 -42.18 19.78 9.72
N ILE A 498 -42.35 18.78 8.86
CA ILE A 498 -42.34 18.98 7.40
C ILE A 498 -43.52 19.86 6.99
N GLN A 499 -44.73 19.52 7.44
CA GLN A 499 -45.96 20.27 7.14
C GLN A 499 -45.93 21.71 7.66
N SER A 500 -45.42 21.93 8.88
CA SER A 500 -45.38 23.27 9.48
C SER A 500 -44.32 24.19 8.85
N SER A 501 -43.34 23.63 8.14
CA SER A 501 -42.22 24.40 7.60
C SER A 501 -42.54 25.22 6.35
N GLY A 502 -43.52 24.80 5.54
CA GLY A 502 -43.79 25.36 4.21
C GLY A 502 -42.64 25.23 3.19
N ASN A 503 -41.57 24.49 3.53
CA ASN A 503 -40.37 24.33 2.71
C ASN A 503 -40.32 22.93 2.08
N SER A 504 -39.60 22.80 0.97
CA SER A 504 -39.26 21.51 0.38
C SER A 504 -38.18 20.79 1.19
N TRP A 505 -38.32 19.47 1.37
CA TRP A 505 -37.39 18.66 2.17
C TRP A 505 -36.64 17.63 1.33
N THR A 506 -35.45 17.28 1.78
CA THR A 506 -34.65 16.15 1.28
C THR A 506 -34.32 15.23 2.46
N LEU A 507 -34.69 13.96 2.36
CA LEU A 507 -34.25 12.92 3.28
C LEU A 507 -32.84 12.49 2.89
N VAL A 508 -31.91 12.56 3.83
CA VAL A 508 -30.50 12.25 3.62
C VAL A 508 -30.14 11.03 4.47
N PRO A 509 -30.37 9.81 3.96
CA PRO A 509 -29.91 8.58 4.61
C PRO A 509 -28.40 8.41 4.48
N TYR A 510 -27.80 7.59 5.35
CA TYR A 510 -26.43 7.09 5.11
C TYR A 510 -26.35 6.24 3.82
N MET A 511 -27.35 5.37 3.62
CA MET A 511 -27.65 4.63 2.40
C MET A 511 -29.13 4.26 2.39
N VAL A 512 -29.74 4.08 1.23
CA VAL A 512 -31.15 3.67 1.16
C VAL A 512 -31.26 2.18 1.49
N THR A 513 -32.04 1.83 2.51
CA THR A 513 -32.33 0.44 2.90
C THR A 513 -33.81 0.12 2.69
N SER A 514 -34.16 -1.17 2.72
CA SER A 514 -35.57 -1.58 2.70
C SER A 514 -36.36 -1.01 3.89
N ASN A 515 -35.74 -0.83 5.05
CA ASN A 515 -36.40 -0.30 6.24
C ASN A 515 -36.61 1.21 6.12
N PHE A 516 -35.59 1.92 5.64
CA PHE A 516 -35.69 3.33 5.24
C PHE A 516 -36.85 3.55 4.28
N GLN A 517 -36.92 2.79 3.19
CA GLN A 517 -37.98 2.93 2.19
C GLN A 517 -39.37 2.69 2.77
N ARG A 518 -39.53 1.73 3.68
CA ARG A 518 -40.82 1.38 4.30
C ARG A 518 -41.43 2.51 5.13
N TRP A 519 -40.62 3.32 5.81
CA TRP A 519 -41.14 4.46 6.58
C TRP A 519 -41.10 5.76 5.76
N ALA A 520 -40.10 5.94 4.90
CA ALA A 520 -39.99 7.13 4.04
C ALA A 520 -41.14 7.24 3.04
N CYS A 521 -41.65 6.12 2.50
CA CYS A 521 -42.80 6.12 1.60
C CYS A 521 -44.09 6.63 2.27
N GLN A 522 -44.17 6.58 3.61
CA GLN A 522 -45.28 7.13 4.37
C GLN A 522 -45.22 8.66 4.47
N LEU A 523 -44.16 9.30 3.97
CA LEU A 523 -44.03 10.76 3.84
C LEU A 523 -44.15 11.21 2.38
N ALA A 524 -44.44 10.29 1.44
CA ALA A 524 -44.44 10.57 0.00
C ALA A 524 -45.58 11.52 -0.46
N ASP A 525 -46.60 11.73 0.38
CA ASP A 525 -47.66 12.72 0.14
C ASP A 525 -47.23 14.17 0.45
N LEU A 526 -46.03 14.36 1.00
CA LEU A 526 -45.43 15.66 1.30
C LEU A 526 -44.36 16.03 0.24
N ASP A 527 -43.94 17.29 0.17
CA ASP A 527 -42.83 17.73 -0.71
C ASP A 527 -41.46 17.30 -0.16
N VAL A 528 -41.20 16.00 -0.27
CA VAL A 528 -40.01 15.31 0.26
C VAL A 528 -39.35 14.53 -0.87
N SER A 529 -38.04 14.75 -1.06
CA SER A 529 -37.20 13.94 -1.96
C SER A 529 -36.24 13.06 -1.14
N VAL A 530 -35.66 12.03 -1.76
CA VAL A 530 -34.65 11.16 -1.14
C VAL A 530 -33.32 11.34 -1.85
N PHE A 531 -32.27 11.64 -1.09
CA PHE A 531 -30.89 11.69 -1.57
C PHE A 531 -30.25 10.30 -1.43
N GLY A 532 -30.33 9.49 -2.48
CA GLY A 532 -29.84 8.12 -2.46
C GLY A 532 -30.37 7.27 -3.61
N GLU A 533 -29.80 6.08 -3.75
CA GLU A 533 -30.12 5.15 -4.83
C GLU A 533 -31.22 4.18 -4.44
N ASP A 534 -31.96 3.65 -5.42
CA ASP A 534 -32.87 2.54 -5.16
C ASP A 534 -32.09 1.21 -5.05
N LEU A 535 -32.76 0.19 -4.50
CA LEU A 535 -32.12 -1.10 -4.21
C LEU A 535 -31.65 -1.81 -5.49
N GLU A 536 -32.36 -1.64 -6.61
CA GLU A 536 -32.00 -2.24 -7.90
C GLU A 536 -30.70 -1.62 -8.44
N TRP A 537 -30.58 -0.30 -8.36
CA TRP A 537 -29.36 0.41 -8.72
C TRP A 537 -28.18 -0.02 -7.83
N VAL A 538 -28.37 -0.08 -6.50
CA VAL A 538 -27.31 -0.49 -5.56
C VAL A 538 -26.87 -1.93 -5.81
N GLN A 539 -27.78 -2.85 -6.11
CA GLN A 539 -27.42 -4.23 -6.46
C GLN A 539 -26.60 -4.30 -7.75
N LYS A 540 -26.89 -3.44 -8.73
CA LYS A 540 -26.20 -3.43 -10.01
C LYS A 540 -24.83 -2.74 -9.95
N PHE A 541 -24.72 -1.60 -9.27
CA PHE A 541 -23.54 -0.71 -9.34
C PHE A 541 -22.84 -0.47 -7.99
N GLY A 542 -23.41 -0.98 -6.88
CA GLY A 542 -22.99 -0.69 -5.51
C GLY A 542 -21.91 -1.60 -4.93
N SER A 543 -21.32 -2.49 -5.73
CA SER A 543 -20.33 -3.48 -5.25
C SER A 543 -19.11 -3.58 -6.15
N LYS A 544 -18.03 -4.20 -5.65
CA LYS A 544 -16.80 -4.47 -6.41
C LYS A 544 -16.99 -5.47 -7.55
N GLY A 545 -18.12 -6.18 -7.59
CA GLY A 545 -18.42 -7.16 -8.63
C GLY A 545 -18.48 -6.56 -10.03
N ILE A 546 -18.64 -5.24 -10.15
CA ILE A 546 -18.67 -4.55 -11.45
C ILE A 546 -17.31 -4.42 -12.13
N LEU A 547 -16.21 -4.63 -11.38
CA LEU A 547 -14.83 -4.42 -11.84
C LEU A 547 -14.34 -5.53 -12.77
N HIS A 548 -14.78 -6.77 -12.57
CA HIS A 548 -14.21 -7.96 -13.21
C HIS A 548 -15.28 -8.85 -13.81
N ARG A 549 -14.92 -9.57 -14.87
CA ARG A 549 -15.76 -10.65 -15.41
C ARG A 549 -15.85 -11.78 -14.40
N HIS A 550 -16.96 -12.51 -14.39
CA HIS A 550 -17.04 -13.74 -13.61
C HIS A 550 -16.28 -14.86 -14.31
N VAL A 551 -15.55 -15.72 -13.57
CA VAL A 551 -14.69 -16.76 -14.18
C VAL A 551 -15.48 -17.77 -15.03
N ARG A 552 -16.76 -17.96 -14.75
CA ARG A 552 -17.68 -18.83 -15.51
C ARG A 552 -18.32 -18.15 -16.75
N SER A 553 -18.08 -16.87 -16.96
CA SER A 553 -18.74 -16.06 -18.00
C SER A 553 -17.74 -15.11 -18.66
N LEU A 554 -16.62 -15.66 -19.15
CA LEU A 554 -15.50 -14.89 -19.70
C LEU A 554 -15.84 -14.13 -20.99
N ASP A 555 -16.89 -14.54 -21.70
CA ASP A 555 -17.41 -13.91 -22.92
C ASP A 555 -18.28 -12.68 -22.63
N THR A 556 -18.76 -12.54 -21.39
CA THR A 556 -19.55 -11.40 -20.95
C THR A 556 -18.63 -10.34 -20.36
N PRO A 557 -18.58 -9.11 -20.90
CA PRO A 557 -17.79 -8.04 -20.32
C PRO A 557 -18.29 -7.68 -18.92
N SER A 558 -17.38 -7.20 -18.07
CA SER A 558 -17.74 -6.56 -16.82
C SER A 558 -18.44 -5.23 -17.08
N ILE A 559 -19.18 -4.71 -16.09
CA ILE A 559 -19.85 -3.42 -16.22
C ILE A 559 -18.83 -2.29 -16.47
N ILE A 560 -17.64 -2.33 -15.86
CA ILE A 560 -16.60 -1.33 -16.14
C ILE A 560 -16.11 -1.42 -17.60
N GLU A 561 -15.95 -2.62 -18.15
CA GLU A 561 -15.60 -2.79 -19.57
C GLU A 561 -16.70 -2.32 -20.51
N GLU A 562 -17.97 -2.49 -20.14
CA GLU A 562 -19.11 -1.95 -20.90
C GLU A 562 -19.15 -0.42 -20.88
N ILE A 563 -18.79 0.20 -19.75
CA ILE A 563 -18.74 1.67 -19.59
C ILE A 563 -17.60 2.25 -20.43
N ASP A 564 -16.39 1.76 -20.22
CA ASP A 564 -15.21 2.15 -20.99
C ASP A 564 -14.10 1.09 -20.82
N PRO A 565 -13.77 0.34 -21.89
CA PRO A 565 -12.76 -0.72 -21.82
C PRO A 565 -11.34 -0.20 -21.58
N ASN A 566 -11.13 1.13 -21.58
CA ASN A 566 -9.84 1.75 -21.25
C ASN A 566 -9.72 2.10 -19.76
N ILE A 567 -10.76 1.91 -18.94
CA ILE A 567 -10.66 2.04 -17.48
C ILE A 567 -9.79 0.88 -16.96
N ARG A 568 -8.60 1.21 -16.45
CA ARG A 568 -7.69 0.21 -15.93
C ARG A 568 -8.17 -0.31 -14.58
N VAL A 569 -8.31 -1.63 -14.49
CA VAL A 569 -8.48 -2.40 -13.24
C VAL A 569 -7.34 -3.41 -13.11
N ALA A 570 -7.11 -3.98 -11.93
CA ALA A 570 -6.20 -5.12 -11.78
C ALA A 570 -6.69 -6.28 -12.66
N ARG A 571 -5.81 -7.15 -13.19
CA ARG A 571 -6.32 -8.40 -13.78
C ARG A 571 -7.00 -9.21 -12.69
N GLY A 572 -8.24 -9.62 -12.91
CA GLY A 572 -9.00 -10.35 -11.92
C GLY A 572 -10.27 -10.98 -12.45
N TYR A 573 -10.88 -11.81 -11.61
CA TYR A 573 -12.13 -12.51 -11.89
C TYR A 573 -13.03 -12.58 -10.67
N GLY A 574 -14.34 -12.41 -10.88
CA GLY A 574 -15.36 -12.76 -9.89
C GLY A 574 -15.44 -14.28 -9.70
N CYS A 575 -15.51 -14.72 -8.44
CA CYS A 575 -15.53 -16.10 -8.02
C CYS A 575 -16.60 -16.31 -6.94
N SER A 576 -17.37 -17.40 -7.05
CA SER A 576 -18.40 -17.79 -6.06
C SER A 576 -18.09 -19.11 -5.35
N THR A 577 -17.13 -19.87 -5.86
CA THR A 577 -16.76 -21.19 -5.32
C THR A 577 -15.25 -21.42 -5.32
N VAL A 578 -14.76 -22.41 -4.57
CA VAL A 578 -13.34 -22.75 -4.55
C VAL A 578 -12.83 -23.17 -5.94
N ASP A 579 -13.65 -23.89 -6.71
CA ASP A 579 -13.30 -24.27 -8.09
C ASP A 579 -13.14 -23.02 -8.97
N ASP A 580 -13.95 -21.99 -8.75
CA ASP A 580 -13.83 -20.71 -9.44
C ASP A 580 -12.50 -20.01 -9.11
N LEU A 581 -12.10 -19.99 -7.82
CA LEU A 581 -10.83 -19.42 -7.39
C LEU A 581 -9.63 -20.15 -8.00
N VAL A 582 -9.69 -21.48 -8.05
CA VAL A 582 -8.63 -22.31 -8.64
C VAL A 582 -8.51 -22.04 -10.13
N GLU A 583 -9.63 -21.91 -10.84
CA GLU A 583 -9.62 -21.62 -12.28
C GLU A 583 -9.17 -20.18 -12.57
N ALA A 584 -9.66 -19.21 -11.81
CA ALA A 584 -9.24 -17.82 -11.89
C ALA A 584 -7.73 -17.67 -11.64
N TYR A 585 -7.18 -18.39 -10.65
CA TYR A 585 -5.74 -18.38 -10.37
C TYR A 585 -4.91 -18.88 -11.54
N LYS A 586 -5.35 -19.96 -12.22
CA LYS A 586 -4.68 -20.47 -13.42
C LYS A 586 -4.74 -19.47 -14.57
N LEU A 587 -5.88 -18.79 -14.76
CA LEU A 587 -6.05 -17.79 -15.80
C LEU A 587 -5.18 -16.54 -15.58
N LEU A 588 -4.99 -16.15 -14.31
CA LEU A 588 -4.15 -15.00 -13.96
C LEU A 588 -2.65 -15.25 -14.20
N ASP A 589 -2.19 -16.50 -14.04
CA ASP A 589 -0.80 -16.94 -14.22
C ASP A 589 0.22 -16.03 -13.51
N CYS A 590 -0.05 -15.73 -12.24
CA CYS A 590 0.82 -14.89 -11.41
C CYS A 590 1.15 -15.53 -10.07
N LYS A 591 2.29 -15.14 -9.49
CA LYS A 591 2.82 -15.73 -8.26
C LYS A 591 2.00 -15.35 -7.03
N GLU A 592 1.52 -14.11 -6.97
CA GLU A 592 0.79 -13.56 -5.84
C GLU A 592 -0.53 -12.95 -6.31
N VAL A 593 -1.59 -13.27 -5.57
CA VAL A 593 -2.96 -12.82 -5.83
C VAL A 593 -3.60 -12.28 -4.55
N VAL A 594 -4.63 -11.47 -4.73
CA VAL A 594 -5.39 -10.85 -3.66
C VAL A 594 -6.85 -11.29 -3.78
N ILE A 595 -7.40 -11.89 -2.73
CA ILE A 595 -8.83 -12.12 -2.62
C ILE A 595 -9.45 -10.87 -2.00
N LYS A 596 -10.48 -10.31 -2.64
CA LYS A 596 -11.28 -9.19 -2.15
C LYS A 596 -12.77 -9.57 -2.12
N PRO A 597 -13.47 -9.47 -0.98
CA PRO A 597 -14.92 -9.67 -0.95
C PRO A 597 -15.65 -8.68 -1.84
N VAL A 598 -16.64 -9.15 -2.62
CA VAL A 598 -17.49 -8.28 -3.45
C VAL A 598 -18.21 -7.25 -2.56
N PHE A 599 -18.69 -7.71 -1.41
CA PHE A 599 -19.30 -6.88 -0.37
C PHE A 599 -18.37 -6.83 0.85
N GLY A 600 -17.67 -5.70 1.01
CA GLY A 600 -16.75 -5.45 2.11
C GLY A 600 -16.34 -3.98 2.17
N ALA A 601 -15.91 -3.51 3.33
CA ALA A 601 -15.50 -2.12 3.54
C ALA A 601 -14.20 -2.04 4.36
N ALA A 602 -13.42 -0.98 4.14
CA ALA A 602 -12.23 -0.67 4.95
C ALA A 602 -11.22 -1.83 5.10
N GLY A 603 -10.99 -2.58 4.02
CA GLY A 603 -10.01 -3.68 4.00
C GLY A 603 -10.48 -4.99 4.63
N GLU A 604 -11.74 -5.08 5.07
CA GLU A 604 -12.30 -6.29 5.67
C GLU A 604 -12.32 -7.45 4.66
N GLY A 605 -11.78 -8.60 5.07
CA GLY A 605 -11.77 -9.84 4.29
C GLY A 605 -10.77 -9.87 3.14
N ILE A 606 -9.89 -8.87 2.99
CA ILE A 606 -8.80 -8.90 2.01
C ILE A 606 -7.75 -9.92 2.46
N ILE A 607 -7.38 -10.85 1.57
CA ILE A 607 -6.37 -11.88 1.83
C ILE A 607 -5.34 -11.87 0.70
N PHE A 608 -4.07 -11.86 1.06
CA PHE A 608 -2.96 -12.05 0.14
C PHE A 608 -2.60 -13.54 0.10
N CYS A 609 -2.57 -14.12 -1.11
CA CYS A 609 -2.28 -15.52 -1.33
C CYS A 609 -1.13 -15.67 -2.31
N SER A 610 -0.17 -16.53 -1.97
CA SER A 610 0.99 -16.86 -2.81
C SER A 610 1.03 -18.33 -3.25
N GLU A 611 0.09 -19.14 -2.74
CA GLU A 611 0.04 -20.58 -3.00
C GLU A 611 -1.38 -21.05 -3.31
N LEU A 612 -1.51 -21.92 -4.32
CA LEU A 612 -2.80 -22.48 -4.75
C LEU A 612 -3.54 -23.21 -3.61
N GLU A 613 -2.82 -23.85 -2.70
CA GLU A 613 -3.42 -24.56 -1.57
C GLU A 613 -4.11 -23.60 -0.58
N GLN A 614 -3.67 -22.34 -0.48
CA GLN A 614 -4.36 -21.32 0.33
C GLN A 614 -5.73 -20.98 -0.25
N LEU A 615 -5.83 -20.89 -1.59
CA LEU A 615 -7.10 -20.65 -2.29
C LEU A 615 -8.09 -21.81 -2.11
N LYS A 616 -7.58 -23.05 -2.13
CA LYS A 616 -8.42 -24.26 -1.92
C LYS A 616 -9.05 -24.34 -0.54
N MET A 617 -8.52 -23.60 0.43
CA MET A 617 -9.02 -23.55 1.81
C MET A 617 -9.98 -22.38 2.06
N TYR A 618 -10.21 -21.50 1.07
CA TYR A 618 -11.08 -20.34 1.23
C TYR A 618 -12.57 -20.75 1.30
N ASP A 619 -13.31 -20.27 2.30
CA ASP A 619 -14.67 -20.72 2.62
C ASP A 619 -15.76 -19.68 2.36
N PHE A 620 -15.46 -18.62 1.59
CA PHE A 620 -16.42 -17.58 1.17
C PHE A 620 -17.24 -16.99 2.33
N PRO A 621 -16.61 -16.54 3.43
CA PRO A 621 -17.32 -16.11 4.64
C PRO A 621 -18.16 -14.84 4.42
N MET A 622 -17.88 -14.09 3.36
CA MET A 622 -18.56 -12.84 2.98
C MET A 622 -19.30 -12.96 1.65
N GLY A 623 -19.52 -14.19 1.16
CA GLY A 623 -20.09 -14.45 -0.17
C GLY A 623 -19.06 -14.32 -1.28
N ASP A 624 -19.51 -13.89 -2.46
CA ASP A 624 -18.68 -13.77 -3.67
C ASP A 624 -17.44 -12.89 -3.45
N VAL A 625 -16.37 -13.22 -4.17
CA VAL A 625 -15.10 -12.51 -4.10
C VAL A 625 -14.55 -12.20 -5.48
N CYS A 626 -13.72 -11.17 -5.57
CA CYS A 626 -12.84 -10.94 -6.70
C CYS A 626 -11.45 -11.50 -6.36
N LEU A 627 -10.92 -12.37 -7.21
CA LEU A 627 -9.52 -12.76 -7.18
C LEU A 627 -8.75 -11.88 -8.15
N GLU A 628 -7.81 -11.09 -7.66
CA GLU A 628 -7.04 -10.12 -8.43
C GLU A 628 -5.54 -10.45 -8.38
N GLU A 629 -4.78 -10.02 -9.38
CA GLU A 629 -3.33 -10.04 -9.30
C GLU A 629 -2.80 -9.08 -8.21
N PHE A 630 -1.67 -9.43 -7.61
CA PHE A 630 -0.95 -8.50 -6.76
C PHE A 630 -0.27 -7.40 -7.60
N LEU A 631 -0.47 -6.14 -7.22
CA LEU A 631 0.10 -4.98 -7.91
C LEU A 631 1.26 -4.40 -7.10
N ASP A 632 2.35 -4.04 -7.78
CA ASP A 632 3.45 -3.28 -7.19
C ASP A 632 3.07 -1.79 -7.16
N LEU A 633 2.80 -1.28 -5.96
CA LEU A 633 2.17 0.03 -5.75
C LEU A 633 3.19 1.14 -5.54
N ASP A 634 2.97 2.29 -6.18
CA ASP A 634 3.77 3.47 -5.95
C ASP A 634 3.57 3.97 -4.51
N LYS A 635 4.64 4.51 -3.92
CA LYS A 635 4.65 5.04 -2.55
C LYS A 635 4.95 6.54 -2.57
N ALA A 636 4.32 7.26 -1.65
CA ALA A 636 4.63 8.65 -1.36
C ALA A 636 6.01 8.78 -0.67
N PRO A 637 6.60 9.98 -0.61
CA PRO A 637 7.92 10.20 0.00
C PRO A 637 8.05 9.74 1.47
N ASP A 638 6.94 9.69 2.20
CA ASP A 638 6.86 9.19 3.57
C ASP A 638 6.81 7.65 3.67
N GLY A 639 6.84 6.94 2.54
CA GLY A 639 6.83 5.49 2.46
C GLY A 639 5.44 4.84 2.47
N LEU A 640 4.36 5.62 2.59
CA LEU A 640 2.99 5.10 2.51
C LEU A 640 2.57 4.86 1.05
N VAL A 641 1.72 3.86 0.84
CA VAL A 641 1.15 3.56 -0.49
C VAL A 641 0.29 4.73 -0.96
N LEU A 642 0.46 5.12 -2.23
CA LEU A 642 -0.44 6.07 -2.89
C LEU A 642 -1.76 5.36 -3.23
N SER A 643 -2.80 5.68 -2.45
CA SER A 643 -4.16 5.16 -2.61
C SER A 643 -5.17 6.30 -2.82
N PRO A 644 -5.17 6.96 -3.99
CA PRO A 644 -6.01 8.14 -4.24
C PRO A 644 -7.47 7.78 -4.43
N ALA A 645 -8.38 8.63 -3.97
CA ALA A 645 -9.81 8.40 -4.05
C ALA A 645 -10.59 9.63 -4.55
N MET A 646 -11.64 9.38 -5.32
CA MET A 646 -12.56 10.37 -5.84
C MET A 646 -13.96 10.16 -5.29
N HIS A 647 -14.68 11.25 -5.10
CA HIS A 647 -15.95 11.26 -4.38
C HIS A 647 -16.93 12.15 -5.13
N TYR A 648 -18.20 11.81 -5.11
CA TYR A 648 -19.27 12.58 -5.75
C TYR A 648 -20.57 12.52 -4.96
N ASN A 649 -21.45 13.46 -5.24
CA ASN A 649 -22.87 13.47 -4.83
C ASN A 649 -23.70 13.80 -6.11
N GLU A 650 -24.87 13.19 -6.33
CA GLU A 650 -25.80 13.54 -7.46
C GLU A 650 -25.12 13.69 -8.85
N GLY A 651 -24.09 12.87 -9.11
CA GLY A 651 -23.31 12.91 -10.36
C GLY A 651 -22.27 14.03 -10.46
N VAL A 652 -21.92 14.65 -9.33
CA VAL A 652 -21.02 15.80 -9.26
C VAL A 652 -19.87 15.52 -8.30
N LEU A 653 -18.64 15.68 -8.77
CA LEU A 653 -17.42 15.48 -7.97
C LEU A 653 -17.34 16.49 -6.81
N ILE A 654 -16.95 16.01 -5.62
CA ILE A 654 -16.81 16.82 -4.40
C ILE A 654 -15.35 17.08 -4.02
N GLY A 655 -15.08 18.33 -3.61
CA GLY A 655 -13.77 18.82 -3.18
C GLY A 655 -12.80 19.14 -4.34
N LYS A 656 -11.70 19.83 -4.02
CA LYS A 656 -10.65 20.19 -4.98
C LYS A 656 -9.64 19.03 -5.12
N GLY A 657 -9.90 18.11 -6.04
CA GLY A 657 -8.96 17.05 -6.43
C GLY A 657 -9.02 15.76 -5.60
N LEU A 658 -7.95 14.97 -5.74
CA LEU A 658 -7.82 13.64 -5.13
C LEU A 658 -7.42 13.73 -3.65
N VAL A 659 -7.86 12.74 -2.88
CA VAL A 659 -7.43 12.54 -1.49
C VAL A 659 -6.83 11.14 -1.36
N ASP A 660 -5.73 10.99 -0.63
CA ASP A 660 -5.14 9.68 -0.36
C ASP A 660 -5.74 9.09 0.91
N GLN A 661 -6.04 7.81 0.83
CA GLN A 661 -6.39 7.01 1.99
C GLN A 661 -5.12 6.68 2.79
N ILE A 662 -5.08 7.08 4.07
CA ILE A 662 -3.98 6.72 4.97
C ILE A 662 -4.23 5.31 5.48
N MET A 663 -3.45 4.35 4.99
CA MET A 663 -3.56 2.92 5.31
C MET A 663 -2.35 2.47 6.13
N VAL A 664 -2.60 1.80 7.26
CA VAL A 664 -1.58 1.10 8.06
C VAL A 664 -1.93 -0.38 8.05
N GLY A 665 -1.16 -1.18 7.31
CA GLY A 665 -1.56 -2.53 6.94
C GLY A 665 -2.82 -2.49 6.06
N THR A 666 -3.86 -3.24 6.43
CA THR A 666 -5.19 -3.19 5.79
C THR A 666 -6.16 -2.23 6.48
N SER A 667 -5.73 -1.52 7.52
CA SER A 667 -6.62 -0.66 8.32
C SER A 667 -6.56 0.80 7.90
N TYR A 668 -7.74 1.39 7.71
CA TYR A 668 -7.93 2.80 7.41
C TYR A 668 -7.73 3.68 8.63
N MET A 669 -6.82 4.65 8.54
CA MET A 669 -6.47 5.58 9.62
C MET A 669 -6.90 7.03 9.37
N GLY A 670 -7.13 7.43 8.12
CA GLY A 670 -7.35 8.84 7.82
C GLY A 670 -7.36 9.19 6.33
N TRP A 671 -7.49 10.49 6.04
CA TRP A 671 -7.36 11.05 4.70
C TRP A 671 -6.36 12.20 4.72
N ARG A 672 -5.63 12.34 3.62
CA ARG A 672 -4.84 13.53 3.31
C ARG A 672 -5.07 13.95 1.88
N LYS A 673 -4.58 15.14 1.50
CA LYS A 673 -4.51 15.51 0.09
C LYS A 673 -3.62 14.52 -0.66
N SER A 674 -4.04 14.10 -1.85
CA SER A 674 -3.30 13.08 -2.59
C SER A 674 -1.96 13.60 -3.11
N GLY A 675 -0.92 12.77 -2.98
CA GLY A 675 0.38 12.97 -3.64
C GLY A 675 0.40 12.51 -5.09
N ALA A 676 -0.73 12.03 -5.63
CA ALA A 676 -0.83 11.56 -7.01
C ALA A 676 -0.52 12.66 -8.02
N THR A 677 0.04 12.24 -9.14
CA THR A 677 0.56 13.16 -10.15
C THR A 677 -0.56 13.80 -11.00
N LYS A 678 -0.21 14.78 -11.84
CA LYS A 678 -1.22 15.44 -12.69
C LYS A 678 -1.76 14.51 -13.77
N VAL A 679 -0.94 13.61 -14.31
CA VAL A 679 -1.42 12.53 -15.20
C VAL A 679 -2.49 11.75 -14.49
N PHE A 680 -2.15 11.23 -13.31
CA PHE A 680 -3.04 10.39 -12.54
C PHE A 680 -4.38 11.08 -12.34
N GLN A 681 -4.36 12.34 -11.88
CA GLN A 681 -5.57 13.10 -11.61
C GLN A 681 -6.42 13.32 -12.86
N LYS A 682 -5.82 13.69 -14.00
CA LYS A 682 -6.55 13.87 -15.26
C LYS A 682 -7.18 12.55 -15.74
N THR A 683 -6.44 11.45 -15.68
CA THR A 683 -6.93 10.12 -16.08
C THR A 683 -8.05 9.64 -15.16
N ALA A 684 -7.87 9.75 -13.84
CA ALA A 684 -8.87 9.37 -12.84
C ALA A 684 -10.16 10.20 -12.97
N ASN A 685 -10.04 11.52 -13.22
CA ASN A 685 -11.19 12.40 -13.49
C ASN A 685 -12.00 11.92 -14.70
N ARG A 686 -11.33 11.53 -15.80
CA ARG A 686 -11.98 11.01 -17.00
C ARG A 686 -12.68 9.68 -16.74
N TYR A 687 -12.03 8.75 -16.04
CA TYR A 687 -12.65 7.48 -15.63
C TYR A 687 -13.92 7.75 -14.81
N MET A 688 -13.85 8.69 -13.85
CA MET A 688 -14.99 9.07 -13.05
C MET A 688 -16.12 9.72 -13.85
N GLN A 689 -15.81 10.55 -14.85
CA GLN A 689 -16.80 11.11 -15.76
C GLN A 689 -17.57 10.01 -16.49
N ASN A 690 -16.86 9.03 -17.04
CA ASN A 690 -17.46 7.92 -17.77
C ASN A 690 -18.36 7.07 -16.85
N VAL A 691 -17.89 6.76 -15.63
CA VAL A 691 -18.68 6.02 -14.63
C VAL A 691 -19.92 6.79 -14.23
N ILE A 692 -19.81 8.09 -13.91
CA ILE A 692 -20.95 8.92 -13.52
C ILE A 692 -21.96 9.06 -14.66
N GLN A 693 -21.50 9.30 -15.89
CA GLN A 693 -22.38 9.47 -17.05
C GLN A 693 -23.15 8.18 -17.37
N ALA A 694 -22.51 7.03 -17.23
CA ALA A 694 -23.14 5.74 -17.49
C ALA A 694 -24.09 5.31 -16.37
N THR A 695 -23.73 5.55 -15.10
CA THR A 695 -24.49 5.06 -13.93
C THR A 695 -25.55 6.05 -13.44
N LYS A 696 -25.41 7.36 -13.75
CA LYS A 696 -26.35 8.44 -13.38
C LYS A 696 -26.77 8.42 -11.90
N PRO A 697 -25.81 8.49 -10.97
CA PRO A 697 -26.12 8.40 -9.54
C PRO A 697 -26.91 9.61 -9.05
N ARG A 698 -27.92 9.36 -8.21
CA ARG A 698 -28.71 10.34 -7.45
C ARG A 698 -28.21 10.53 -6.02
N GLY A 699 -27.35 9.64 -5.54
CA GLY A 699 -26.84 9.62 -4.16
C GLY A 699 -25.36 9.96 -4.04
N PRO A 700 -24.79 9.74 -2.84
CA PRO A 700 -23.36 9.87 -2.59
C PRO A 700 -22.59 8.63 -3.05
N GLY A 701 -21.32 8.81 -3.39
CA GLY A 701 -20.45 7.69 -3.73
C GLY A 701 -19.00 8.09 -3.89
N GLY A 702 -18.14 7.08 -3.99
CA GLY A 702 -16.74 7.29 -4.31
C GLY A 702 -16.11 6.06 -4.93
N VAL A 703 -14.95 6.27 -5.55
CA VAL A 703 -14.11 5.20 -6.05
C VAL A 703 -12.71 5.38 -5.52
N ASP A 704 -12.04 4.26 -5.29
CA ASP A 704 -10.68 4.20 -4.81
C ASP A 704 -9.78 3.68 -5.94
N PHE A 705 -8.67 4.38 -6.15
CA PHE A 705 -7.64 4.04 -7.11
C PHE A 705 -6.37 3.61 -6.38
N LEU A 706 -5.57 2.80 -7.05
CA LEU A 706 -4.20 2.51 -6.69
C LEU A 706 -3.27 3.13 -7.74
N SER A 707 -2.13 3.67 -7.30
CA SER A 707 -1.10 4.15 -8.21
C SER A 707 -0.14 3.03 -8.57
N VAL A 708 -0.07 2.71 -9.87
CA VAL A 708 0.89 1.74 -10.42
C VAL A 708 1.61 2.40 -11.59
N ASN A 709 2.91 2.64 -11.41
CA ASN A 709 3.75 3.36 -12.38
C ASN A 709 3.21 4.76 -12.74
N GLY A 710 2.69 5.48 -11.75
CA GLY A 710 2.18 6.85 -11.87
C GLY A 710 0.80 6.96 -12.53
N LEU A 711 0.09 5.84 -12.70
CA LEU A 711 -1.18 5.78 -13.41
C LEU A 711 -2.29 5.15 -12.54
N PRO A 712 -3.56 5.57 -12.70
CA PRO A 712 -4.66 5.08 -11.90
C PRO A 712 -5.08 3.67 -12.32
N VAL A 713 -5.16 2.79 -11.34
CA VAL A 713 -5.85 1.50 -11.43
C VAL A 713 -7.04 1.55 -10.49
N LEU A 714 -8.25 1.47 -11.04
CA LEU A 714 -9.49 1.42 -10.26
C LEU A 714 -9.51 0.13 -9.43
N SER A 715 -9.59 0.26 -8.11
CA SER A 715 -9.43 -0.85 -7.16
C SER A 715 -10.67 -1.11 -6.31
N ASP A 716 -11.46 -0.09 -6.02
CA ASP A 716 -12.71 -0.23 -5.27
C ASP A 716 -13.75 0.77 -5.74
N ILE A 717 -15.01 0.36 -5.65
CA ILE A 717 -16.17 1.21 -5.90
C ILE A 717 -17.09 1.15 -4.69
N ASN A 718 -17.36 2.33 -4.12
CA ASN A 718 -18.18 2.55 -2.94
C ASN A 718 -19.30 3.55 -3.29
N THR A 719 -20.22 3.15 -4.18
CA THR A 719 -21.36 3.98 -4.64
C THR A 719 -22.63 3.72 -3.82
N GLY A 720 -23.60 4.65 -3.90
CA GLY A 720 -24.90 4.54 -3.24
C GLY A 720 -24.88 4.76 -1.72
N ARG A 721 -23.76 5.22 -1.17
CA ARG A 721 -23.56 5.46 0.27
C ARG A 721 -22.47 6.50 0.53
N PHE A 722 -22.59 7.21 1.66
CA PHE A 722 -21.50 8.07 2.13
C PHE A 722 -20.28 7.23 2.53
N ASN A 723 -19.08 7.75 2.35
CA ASN A 723 -17.86 7.11 2.84
C ASN A 723 -17.07 8.01 3.80
N GLY A 724 -15.88 7.58 4.21
CA GLY A 724 -15.06 8.29 5.20
C GLY A 724 -14.64 9.70 4.79
N ALA A 725 -14.48 9.98 3.49
CA ALA A 725 -13.95 11.27 3.02
C ALA A 725 -15.04 12.31 2.75
N HIS A 726 -16.31 11.88 2.60
CA HIS A 726 -17.41 12.81 2.33
C HIS A 726 -17.55 13.87 3.42
N PHE A 727 -17.55 13.46 4.69
CA PHE A 727 -17.77 14.41 5.80
C PHE A 727 -16.64 15.46 5.91
N PRO A 728 -15.35 15.10 5.92
CA PRO A 728 -14.27 16.08 5.85
C PRO A 728 -14.37 17.01 4.64
N LYS A 729 -14.64 16.48 3.43
CA LYS A 729 -14.73 17.30 2.21
C LYS A 729 -15.91 18.26 2.21
N LEU A 730 -17.08 17.82 2.67
CA LEU A 730 -18.27 18.67 2.78
C LEU A 730 -18.10 19.73 3.87
N PHE A 731 -17.48 19.36 5.00
CA PHE A 731 -17.17 20.31 6.08
C PHE A 731 -16.15 21.36 5.62
N GLN A 732 -15.10 20.94 4.91
CA GLN A 732 -14.12 21.83 4.28
C GLN A 732 -14.80 22.77 3.28
N ALA A 733 -15.60 22.24 2.35
CA ALA A 733 -16.29 23.06 1.35
C ALA A 733 -17.18 24.15 1.99
N ARG A 734 -17.74 23.86 3.17
CA ARG A 734 -18.60 24.79 3.91
C ARG A 734 -17.82 25.84 4.70
N TYR A 735 -16.77 25.45 5.41
CA TYR A 735 -16.12 26.30 6.42
C TYR A 735 -14.69 26.71 6.09
N ALA A 736 -14.01 25.99 5.18
CA ALA A 736 -12.61 26.20 4.83
C ALA A 736 -12.30 25.80 3.35
N PRO A 737 -12.99 26.38 2.35
CA PRO A 737 -12.96 25.90 0.96
C PRO A 737 -11.60 26.05 0.25
N ASP A 738 -10.72 26.91 0.77
CA ASP A 738 -9.40 27.19 0.21
C ASP A 738 -8.24 26.57 0.99
N SER A 739 -8.51 25.97 2.15
CA SER A 739 -7.48 25.35 3.00
C SER A 739 -7.12 23.94 2.50
N SER A 740 -5.91 23.47 2.81
CA SER A 740 -5.57 22.05 2.76
C SER A 740 -6.10 21.34 4.01
N PHE A 741 -6.35 20.03 3.94
CA PHE A 741 -6.85 19.28 5.09
C PHE A 741 -6.10 17.98 5.34
N TYR A 742 -6.01 17.62 6.62
CA TYR A 742 -5.54 16.33 7.11
C TYR A 742 -6.58 15.77 8.08
N CYS A 743 -6.87 14.48 7.98
CA CYS A 743 -7.93 13.85 8.76
C CYS A 743 -7.44 12.52 9.31
N TRP A 744 -7.64 12.29 10.60
CA TRP A 744 -7.19 11.07 11.26
C TRP A 744 -8.27 10.53 12.21
N LYS A 745 -8.15 9.24 12.50
CA LYS A 745 -9.01 8.52 13.44
C LYS A 745 -8.22 8.14 14.67
N THR A 746 -8.76 8.50 15.83
CA THR A 746 -8.33 7.95 17.11
C THR A 746 -9.50 7.95 18.06
N ALA A 747 -9.60 6.94 18.93
CA ALA A 747 -10.67 6.91 19.92
C ALA A 747 -10.27 7.77 21.13
N PRO A 748 -11.09 8.76 21.54
CA PRO A 748 -10.82 9.52 22.75
C PRO A 748 -10.93 8.62 23.98
N ALA A 749 -10.14 8.90 25.02
CA ALA A 749 -10.19 8.17 26.28
C ALA A 749 -11.59 8.23 26.93
N LEU A 750 -11.93 7.26 27.77
CA LEU A 750 -13.24 7.20 28.43
C LEU A 750 -13.40 8.34 29.48
N ASP A 751 -12.31 8.85 30.07
CA ASP A 751 -12.28 10.08 30.90
C ASP A 751 -12.50 11.35 30.08
N PHE A 752 -12.19 11.19 28.80
CA PHE A 752 -11.77 12.19 27.85
C PHE A 752 -12.91 13.07 27.33
N ASP A 753 -13.61 13.92 28.08
CA ASP A 753 -14.81 14.57 27.50
C ASP A 753 -14.51 15.57 26.38
N VAL A 754 -15.51 15.78 25.51
CA VAL A 754 -15.35 16.61 24.30
C VAL A 754 -15.09 18.08 24.62
N TYR A 755 -15.60 18.61 25.74
CA TYR A 755 -15.38 20.00 26.14
C TYR A 755 -13.96 20.18 26.70
N ALA A 756 -13.43 19.20 27.42
CA ALA A 756 -12.04 19.16 27.85
C ALA A 756 -11.09 19.07 26.65
N PHE A 757 -11.41 18.23 25.65
CA PHE A 757 -10.70 18.18 24.37
C PHE A 757 -10.70 19.55 23.68
N TRP A 758 -11.88 20.15 23.52
CA TRP A 758 -12.04 21.45 22.87
C TRP A 758 -11.31 22.58 23.61
N SER A 759 -11.43 22.63 24.93
CA SER A 759 -10.76 23.63 25.77
C SER A 759 -9.24 23.56 25.63
N ARG A 760 -8.66 22.36 25.52
CA ARG A 760 -7.23 22.21 25.26
C ARG A 760 -6.84 22.75 23.90
N LEU A 761 -7.59 22.44 22.84
CA LEU A 761 -7.30 23.00 21.51
C LEU A 761 -7.40 24.53 21.49
N VAL A 762 -8.43 25.09 22.12
CA VAL A 762 -8.63 26.55 22.21
C VAL A 762 -7.49 27.21 23.00
N SER A 763 -7.13 26.66 24.17
CA SER A 763 -6.06 27.20 25.02
C SER A 763 -4.67 27.16 24.37
N ASN A 764 -4.45 26.22 23.45
CA ASN A 764 -3.22 26.11 22.67
C ASN A 764 -3.30 26.86 21.33
N GLY A 765 -4.40 27.55 21.03
CA GLY A 765 -4.56 28.33 19.80
C GLY A 765 -4.65 27.49 18.51
N ILE A 766 -5.00 26.21 18.64
CA ILE A 766 -5.05 25.25 17.52
C ILE A 766 -6.47 24.73 17.24
N ALA A 767 -7.51 25.32 17.85
CA ALA A 767 -8.91 25.00 17.54
C ALA A 767 -9.38 25.68 16.24
N PHE A 768 -9.98 24.91 15.33
CA PHE A 768 -10.65 25.45 14.16
C PHE A 768 -12.09 25.83 14.53
N ILE A 769 -12.41 27.12 14.56
CA ILE A 769 -13.75 27.59 14.90
C ILE A 769 -14.53 27.80 13.58
N PRO A 770 -15.58 27.01 13.30
CA PRO A 770 -16.32 27.09 12.04
C PRO A 770 -16.83 28.50 11.76
N GLY A 771 -16.55 29.01 10.56
CA GLY A 771 -16.94 30.37 10.13
C GLY A 771 -16.12 31.51 10.77
N LYS A 772 -15.14 31.23 11.63
CA LYS A 772 -14.29 32.25 12.28
C LYS A 772 -12.79 32.04 12.07
N SER A 773 -12.34 30.79 12.07
CA SER A 773 -10.93 30.43 11.84
C SER A 773 -10.74 29.93 10.40
N THR A 774 -9.57 30.19 9.81
CA THR A 774 -9.14 29.62 8.51
C THR A 774 -8.28 28.36 8.66
N ARG A 775 -7.76 28.12 9.87
CA ARG A 775 -6.87 26.99 10.22
C ARG A 775 -7.14 26.46 11.63
N GLY A 776 -6.64 25.27 11.91
CA GLY A 776 -6.75 24.59 13.21
C GLY A 776 -7.45 23.23 13.11
N ILE A 777 -7.88 22.70 14.25
CA ILE A 777 -8.38 21.33 14.41
C ILE A 777 -9.83 21.31 14.88
N PHE A 778 -10.65 20.43 14.29
CA PHE A 778 -12.04 20.24 14.63
C PHE A 778 -12.41 18.75 14.80
N PRO A 779 -13.18 18.36 15.83
CA PRO A 779 -13.69 16.99 15.96
C PRO A 779 -14.94 16.79 15.09
N LEU A 780 -14.81 16.11 13.95
CA LEU A 780 -15.95 15.70 13.11
C LEU A 780 -16.77 14.56 13.75
N LEU A 781 -16.14 13.79 14.63
CA LEU A 781 -16.77 12.78 15.47
C LEU A 781 -16.03 12.68 16.80
N PHE A 782 -16.77 12.64 17.90
CA PHE A 782 -16.18 12.40 19.21
C PHE A 782 -17.09 11.53 20.06
N LEU A 783 -16.74 10.26 20.22
CA LEU A 783 -17.44 9.31 21.10
C LEU A 783 -16.43 8.69 22.05
N ARG A 784 -16.45 9.14 23.32
CA ARG A 784 -15.57 8.67 24.39
C ARG A 784 -15.48 7.14 24.44
N GLY A 785 -14.26 6.63 24.41
CA GLY A 785 -13.95 5.20 24.45
C GLY A 785 -14.33 4.38 23.22
N LEU A 786 -14.90 5.02 22.18
CA LEU A 786 -15.52 4.31 21.06
C LEU A 786 -14.90 4.71 19.73
N SER A 787 -14.93 5.98 19.36
CA SER A 787 -14.56 6.43 18.01
C SER A 787 -14.38 7.94 17.97
N GLY A 788 -13.31 8.40 17.34
CA GLY A 788 -13.07 9.81 17.05
C GLY A 788 -12.58 9.99 15.62
N LEU A 789 -13.01 11.08 15.00
CA LEU A 789 -12.57 11.53 13.68
C LEU A 789 -12.29 13.02 13.78
N TYR A 790 -11.07 13.41 13.47
CA TYR A 790 -10.59 14.77 13.61
C TYR A 790 -10.11 15.28 12.26
N VAL A 791 -10.33 16.56 12.00
CA VAL A 791 -9.85 17.22 10.79
C VAL A 791 -9.04 18.44 11.18
N ALA A 792 -7.88 18.60 10.56
CA ALA A 792 -7.04 19.77 10.62
C ALA A 792 -7.12 20.52 9.28
N PHE A 793 -7.16 21.84 9.35
CA PHE A 793 -7.07 22.74 8.21
C PHE A 793 -5.83 23.62 8.34
N GLY A 794 -5.08 23.75 7.25
CA GLY A 794 -3.91 24.63 7.13
C GLY A 794 -3.82 25.24 5.73
N ASP A 795 -2.97 26.24 5.55
CA ASP A 795 -2.78 26.89 4.25
C ASP A 795 -2.04 25.94 3.29
N THR A 796 -1.15 25.10 3.81
CA THR A 796 -0.45 24.04 3.08
C THR A 796 -0.75 22.64 3.62
N ASN A 797 -0.37 21.60 2.87
CA ASN A 797 -0.51 20.21 3.32
C ASN A 797 0.32 19.95 4.58
N GLU A 798 1.55 20.47 4.59
CA GLU A 798 2.52 20.28 5.67
C GLU A 798 2.03 20.95 6.96
N GLU A 799 1.39 22.12 6.86
CA GLU A 799 0.76 22.76 8.03
C GLU A 799 -0.43 21.95 8.54
N ALA A 800 -1.27 21.43 7.65
CA ALA A 800 -2.41 20.59 8.05
C ALA A 800 -1.96 19.28 8.71
N GLU A 801 -0.88 18.65 8.22
CA GLU A 801 -0.28 17.44 8.79
C GLU A 801 0.39 17.74 10.15
N ALA A 802 1.15 18.83 10.27
CA ALA A 802 1.83 19.21 11.51
C ALA A 802 0.86 19.51 12.67
N LEU A 803 -0.38 19.90 12.37
CA LEU A 803 -1.41 20.13 13.38
C LEU A 803 -1.78 18.84 14.14
N ASP A 804 -1.67 17.65 13.55
CA ASP A 804 -1.88 16.39 14.27
C ASP A 804 -0.80 16.19 15.36
N GLU A 805 0.47 16.42 15.02
CA GLU A 805 1.58 16.36 15.99
C GLU A 805 1.39 17.38 17.13
N HIS A 806 0.97 18.60 16.78
CA HIS A 806 0.65 19.64 17.77
C HIS A 806 -0.54 19.24 18.65
N ALA A 807 -1.57 18.58 18.11
CA ALA A 807 -2.65 18.02 18.91
C ALA A 807 -2.14 16.95 19.87
N CYS A 808 -1.29 16.02 19.41
CA CYS A 808 -0.68 15.02 20.29
C CYS A 808 0.05 15.69 21.47
N MET A 809 0.82 16.75 21.21
CA MET A 809 1.52 17.49 22.27
C MET A 809 0.56 18.26 23.18
N ALA A 810 -0.39 19.01 22.63
CA ALA A 810 -1.35 19.83 23.38
C ALA A 810 -2.30 19.00 24.25
N LEU A 811 -2.54 17.74 23.86
CA LEU A 811 -3.35 16.79 24.60
C LEU A 811 -2.52 16.01 25.66
N HIS A 812 -1.19 16.15 25.68
CA HIS A 812 -0.25 15.53 26.62
C HIS A 812 0.55 16.56 27.47
N ASP A 813 0.00 17.16 28.55
CA ASP A 813 0.73 17.32 29.85
C ASP A 813 -0.05 17.95 31.04
N LYS A 814 0.40 17.55 32.25
CA LYS A 814 0.26 18.10 33.64
C LYS A 814 -0.11 17.05 34.71
N ALA A 815 0.71 16.01 34.84
CA ALA A 815 1.01 15.35 36.12
C ALA A 815 2.20 14.39 35.92
N ASN A 816 3.44 14.89 36.02
CA ASN A 816 4.67 14.15 36.44
C ASN A 816 5.95 14.86 35.96
N ASN A 817 6.34 15.93 36.67
CA ASN A 817 7.72 16.41 36.66
C ASN A 817 8.45 15.78 37.84
N LEU A 818 9.33 14.80 37.59
CA LEU A 818 10.62 14.57 38.26
C LEU A 818 11.28 13.31 37.67
N LEU A 819 12.51 13.51 37.16
CA LEU A 819 13.50 12.53 36.65
C LEU A 819 13.44 12.18 35.15
N LYS A 820 14.31 12.84 34.37
CA LYS A 820 15.04 12.25 33.23
C LYS A 820 16.55 12.28 33.55
N PRO A 821 17.32 11.27 33.11
CA PRO A 821 18.14 11.50 31.90
C PRO A 821 18.21 10.34 30.88
N SER A 822 18.20 10.76 29.59
CA SER A 822 18.92 10.29 28.36
C SER A 822 18.76 8.88 27.71
N VAL A 823 18.18 8.90 26.47
CA VAL A 823 18.25 8.01 25.25
C VAL A 823 17.53 6.64 25.24
N PRO A 824 16.96 6.14 24.11
CA PRO A 824 15.91 6.62 23.16
C PRO A 824 14.58 5.82 23.32
N PRO A 825 13.41 6.19 22.72
CA PRO A 825 12.16 5.48 23.01
C PRO A 825 11.81 4.38 22.00
N LEU A 826 11.60 3.15 22.49
CA LEU A 826 10.57 2.16 22.08
C LEU A 826 10.45 1.13 23.23
N PRO A 827 9.27 0.55 23.56
CA PRO A 827 7.90 0.79 23.11
C PRO A 827 6.99 1.33 24.24
N VAL A 828 6.06 2.23 23.93
CA VAL A 828 5.05 2.65 24.91
C VAL A 828 4.01 1.55 25.07
N VAL A 829 4.14 0.85 26.18
CA VAL A 829 3.11 0.04 26.82
C VAL A 829 1.85 0.90 26.99
N SER A 830 0.74 0.35 26.49
CA SER A 830 -0.64 0.78 26.65
C SER A 830 -0.99 1.32 28.05
N GLN A 831 -1.50 2.56 28.12
CA GLN A 831 -2.38 3.08 29.18
C GLN A 831 -3.16 4.27 28.57
N GLN A 832 -4.49 4.42 28.65
CA GLN A 832 -5.47 3.80 29.53
C GLN A 832 -6.86 3.80 28.86
N MET A 833 -7.46 2.61 28.81
CA MET A 833 -8.91 2.46 28.96
C MET A 833 -9.28 3.10 30.30
N GLN A 834 -10.23 4.03 30.33
CA GLN A 834 -10.99 4.27 31.56
C GLN A 834 -11.95 3.07 31.73
N SER A 835 -11.40 1.96 32.18
CA SER A 835 -12.18 0.85 32.70
C SER A 835 -13.09 1.40 33.80
N ARG A 836 -14.40 1.19 33.70
CA ARG A 836 -15.25 1.22 34.89
C ARG A 836 -14.56 0.31 35.91
N PHE A 837 -14.11 0.85 37.05
CA PHE A 837 -13.44 0.06 38.07
C PHE A 837 -14.45 -0.94 38.64
N LYS A 838 -14.44 -2.16 38.08
CA LYS A 838 -15.41 -3.20 38.38
C LYS A 838 -15.00 -3.86 39.68
N LEU A 839 -15.78 -3.64 40.72
CA LEU A 839 -15.64 -4.36 41.99
C LEU A 839 -16.53 -5.60 41.93
N THR A 840 -15.92 -6.79 41.96
CA THR A 840 -16.62 -8.08 42.06
C THR A 840 -16.34 -8.69 43.42
N LEU A 841 -17.37 -8.92 44.22
CA LEU A 841 -17.25 -9.52 45.55
C LEU A 841 -17.77 -10.96 45.53
N ILE A 842 -16.87 -11.94 45.61
CA ILE A 842 -17.20 -13.35 45.79
C ILE A 842 -17.50 -13.54 47.28
N LYS A 843 -18.72 -13.92 47.63
CA LYS A 843 -19.17 -14.04 49.02
C LYS A 843 -19.42 -15.48 49.43
N ASN A 844 -19.21 -15.76 50.72
CA ASN A 844 -19.61 -17.01 51.37
C ASN A 844 -19.01 -18.26 50.72
N ALA A 845 -17.75 -18.20 50.30
CA ALA A 845 -17.00 -19.40 49.98
C ALA A 845 -16.85 -20.24 51.25
N GLU A 846 -17.04 -21.55 51.13
CA GLU A 846 -16.97 -22.46 52.27
C GLU A 846 -15.53 -22.84 52.59
N ALA A 847 -14.68 -22.87 51.58
CA ALA A 847 -13.24 -22.93 51.72
C ALA A 847 -12.59 -22.23 50.51
N ILE A 848 -11.52 -21.48 50.75
CA ILE A 848 -10.72 -20.84 49.69
C ILE A 848 -9.36 -21.51 49.68
N PHE A 849 -8.92 -21.99 48.51
CA PHE A 849 -7.63 -22.67 48.34
C PHE A 849 -6.69 -21.75 47.55
N ALA A 850 -5.75 -21.14 48.26
CA ALA A 850 -4.70 -20.28 47.72
C ALA A 850 -3.39 -21.06 47.53
N PRO A 851 -3.42 -22.06 46.64
CA PRO A 851 -3.33 -23.50 46.90
C PRO A 851 -3.60 -24.04 48.32
N GLU A 852 -3.12 -23.40 49.38
CA GLU A 852 -3.38 -23.79 50.77
C GLU A 852 -4.73 -23.25 51.27
N VAL A 853 -5.34 -23.89 52.29
CA VAL A 853 -6.61 -23.40 52.84
C VAL A 853 -6.38 -22.08 53.58
N ILE A 854 -7.03 -21.01 53.13
CA ILE A 854 -6.99 -19.72 53.81
C ILE A 854 -8.27 -19.48 54.63
N ASN A 855 -8.12 -18.87 55.82
CA ASN A 855 -9.23 -18.56 56.72
C ASN A 855 -9.97 -17.28 56.28
N ALA A 856 -10.55 -17.31 55.09
CA ALA A 856 -11.36 -16.24 54.52
C ALA A 856 -12.61 -16.82 53.85
N LYS A 857 -13.70 -16.05 53.83
CA LYS A 857 -14.96 -16.45 53.18
C LYS A 857 -15.39 -15.53 52.05
N HIS A 858 -14.73 -14.39 51.92
CA HIS A 858 -15.02 -13.40 50.88
C HIS A 858 -13.72 -13.01 50.16
N ILE A 859 -13.83 -12.83 48.83
CA ILE A 859 -12.76 -12.30 47.98
C ILE A 859 -13.30 -11.07 47.26
N LEU A 860 -12.67 -9.93 47.47
CA LEU A 860 -12.93 -8.73 46.68
C LEU A 860 -11.95 -8.69 45.50
N VAL A 861 -12.50 -8.60 44.30
CA VAL A 861 -11.79 -8.39 43.04
C VAL A 861 -12.02 -6.94 42.61
N GLY A 862 -10.96 -6.20 42.31
CA GLY A 862 -11.03 -4.84 41.78
C GLY A 862 -10.35 -4.76 40.43
N GLY A 863 -11.12 -4.48 39.38
CA GLY A 863 -10.61 -4.54 38.01
C GLY A 863 -10.15 -5.95 37.68
N THR A 864 -8.88 -6.09 37.28
CA THR A 864 -8.29 -7.38 36.88
C THR A 864 -7.62 -8.16 38.03
N GLN A 865 -7.55 -7.57 39.23
CA GLN A 865 -6.73 -8.09 40.34
C GLN A 865 -7.54 -8.38 41.61
N LEU A 866 -6.98 -9.25 42.45
CA LEU A 866 -7.47 -9.52 43.80
C LEU A 866 -7.10 -8.37 44.75
N HIS A 867 -8.08 -7.84 45.49
CA HIS A 867 -7.93 -6.62 46.29
C HIS A 867 -7.96 -6.85 47.81
N SER A 868 -8.87 -7.67 48.35
CA SER A 868 -8.93 -7.96 49.80
C SER A 868 -9.69 -9.24 50.18
N PHE A 869 -9.48 -9.71 51.41
CA PHE A 869 -10.15 -10.87 52.03
C PHE A 869 -10.88 -10.46 53.32
N GLN A 870 -12.10 -10.97 53.58
CA GLN A 870 -12.87 -10.70 54.82
C GLN A 870 -13.43 -11.99 55.47
N SER A 871 -13.66 -11.96 56.81
CA SER A 871 -14.20 -13.06 57.61
C SER A 871 -15.62 -12.74 58.17
N ALA A 872 -16.59 -13.67 58.02
CA ALA A 872 -17.95 -13.55 58.60
C ALA A 872 -18.71 -14.91 58.78
N SER A 873 -19.84 -14.90 59.51
CA SER A 873 -20.72 -16.02 60.01
C SER A 873 -21.48 -16.82 58.91
N PRO A 874 -22.23 -17.94 59.18
CA PRO A 874 -22.27 -19.11 58.29
C PRO A 874 -23.51 -19.24 57.37
N SER A 875 -23.30 -19.65 56.10
CA SER A 875 -24.12 -20.60 55.31
C SER A 875 -23.59 -20.79 53.86
N THR A 876 -23.39 -22.05 53.42
CA THR A 876 -23.23 -22.68 52.05
C THR A 876 -22.62 -21.84 50.90
N GLY A 877 -21.52 -22.16 50.17
CA GLY A 877 -20.82 -23.41 49.83
C GLY A 877 -20.08 -23.32 48.46
N TRP A 878 -18.78 -22.98 48.39
CA TRP A 878 -17.93 -22.98 47.14
C TRP A 878 -16.42 -23.10 47.43
N LEU A 879 -15.65 -23.66 46.47
CA LEU A 879 -14.19 -23.90 46.52
C LEU A 879 -13.45 -23.17 45.39
N ILE A 880 -12.38 -22.41 45.71
CA ILE A 880 -11.69 -21.48 44.78
C ILE A 880 -10.26 -21.90 44.47
N CYS A 881 -9.86 -22.00 43.18
CA CYS A 881 -8.49 -22.38 42.75
C CYS A 881 -8.01 -21.59 41.52
N PRO A 882 -6.70 -21.29 41.36
CA PRO A 882 -6.09 -20.81 40.10
C PRO A 882 -5.81 -21.95 39.08
N SER A 883 -5.40 -21.67 37.83
CA SER A 883 -4.95 -22.70 36.85
C SER A 883 -4.08 -22.14 35.71
N PRO A 884 -2.82 -22.60 35.52
CA PRO A 884 -2.06 -22.41 34.28
C PRO A 884 -1.56 -23.71 33.57
N PHE A 885 -1.33 -23.62 32.23
CA PHE A 885 -0.54 -24.50 31.29
C PHE A 885 -1.25 -25.64 30.50
N PRO A 886 -0.64 -26.20 29.42
CA PRO A 886 -0.45 -25.75 28.03
C PRO A 886 -1.45 -26.38 27.02
N SER A 887 -1.56 -25.82 25.79
CA SER A 887 -2.45 -26.30 24.70
C SER A 887 -1.78 -26.21 23.32
N ARG A 888 -1.78 -27.27 22.50
CA ARG A 888 -1.22 -27.28 21.12
C ARG A 888 -2.22 -26.80 20.06
N PRO A 889 -1.76 -26.35 18.87
CA PRO A 889 -2.57 -26.33 17.65
C PRO A 889 -2.57 -27.71 16.93
N LEU A 890 -3.69 -28.02 16.25
CA LEU A 890 -4.15 -29.32 15.70
C LEU A 890 -3.31 -29.96 14.56
N HIS A 891 -3.64 -31.21 14.18
CA HIS A 891 -3.35 -31.89 12.88
C HIS A 891 -4.46 -32.90 12.48
N PRO A 892 -4.84 -33.08 11.18
CA PRO A 892 -6.04 -33.83 10.77
C PRO A 892 -5.75 -35.29 10.36
N PRO A 893 -6.70 -36.22 10.62
CA PRO A 893 -7.29 -36.96 9.50
C PRO A 893 -8.80 -37.26 9.67
N ARG A 894 -9.59 -36.88 8.64
CA ARG A 894 -11.04 -37.15 8.38
C ARG A 894 -12.10 -36.35 9.17
N PRO A 895 -13.32 -36.15 8.61
CA PRO A 895 -13.92 -34.82 8.41
C PRO A 895 -14.79 -34.30 9.58
N LEU A 896 -14.95 -32.96 9.59
CA LEU A 896 -15.84 -32.08 10.38
C LEU A 896 -15.41 -31.76 11.83
N PRO A 897 -15.79 -30.59 12.43
CA PRO A 897 -16.14 -29.25 11.93
C PRO A 897 -15.18 -28.16 12.48
N SER A 898 -15.33 -26.92 11.99
CA SER A 898 -14.87 -25.61 12.52
C SER A 898 -13.75 -25.55 13.59
N LEU A 899 -12.79 -24.65 13.35
CA LEU A 899 -11.89 -24.03 14.35
C LEU A 899 -12.60 -23.85 15.70
N LEU A 900 -12.47 -24.85 16.57
CA LEU A 900 -13.06 -24.81 17.90
C LEU A 900 -12.38 -23.68 18.66
N PRO A 901 -13.11 -22.69 19.21
CA PRO A 901 -12.53 -21.82 20.21
C PRO A 901 -11.97 -22.69 21.34
N LEU A 902 -10.79 -22.35 21.86
CA LEU A 902 -10.37 -22.75 23.20
C LEU A 902 -11.44 -22.17 24.13
N ARG A 903 -12.55 -22.88 24.28
CA ARG A 903 -13.54 -22.57 25.29
C ARG A 903 -12.82 -22.79 26.64
N PRO A 904 -13.23 -22.14 27.73
CA PRO A 904 -12.79 -22.49 29.08
C PRO A 904 -13.49 -23.71 29.77
N PRO A 905 -14.01 -24.80 29.13
CA PRO A 905 -14.84 -25.79 29.81
C PRO A 905 -14.02 -26.70 30.74
N ALA A 906 -12.71 -26.48 30.81
CA ALA A 906 -11.75 -27.18 31.64
C ALA A 906 -11.19 -26.31 32.78
N GLY A 907 -11.68 -25.08 32.96
CA GLY A 907 -11.18 -24.19 34.01
C GLY A 907 -9.76 -23.66 33.77
N LEU A 908 -9.33 -23.56 32.51
CA LEU A 908 -8.01 -23.01 32.16
C LEU A 908 -8.13 -21.48 32.00
N THR A 909 -7.40 -20.73 32.82
CA THR A 909 -7.34 -19.25 32.73
C THR A 909 -6.01 -18.76 32.16
N THR A 910 -4.97 -19.61 32.20
CA THR A 910 -3.66 -19.34 31.60
C THR A 910 -3.18 -20.55 30.79
N VAL A 911 -2.67 -20.33 29.58
CA VAL A 911 -2.16 -21.38 28.68
C VAL A 911 -0.79 -21.02 28.10
N VAL A 912 -0.03 -22.04 27.71
CA VAL A 912 1.17 -21.87 26.90
C VAL A 912 1.07 -22.73 25.65
N GLY A 913 1.11 -22.08 24.50
CA GLY A 913 1.03 -22.68 23.19
C GLY A 913 2.35 -23.32 22.77
N VAL A 914 2.29 -24.46 22.08
CA VAL A 914 3.48 -25.20 21.63
C VAL A 914 3.23 -25.91 20.30
N LEU A 915 4.26 -26.02 19.45
CA LEU A 915 4.23 -26.89 18.27
C LEU A 915 4.76 -28.30 18.60
N GLY A 916 4.41 -29.27 17.75
CA GLY A 916 4.75 -30.68 17.95
C GLY A 916 5.68 -31.22 16.86
N THR A 917 5.36 -32.43 16.38
CA THR A 917 6.11 -33.10 15.31
C THR A 917 6.13 -32.28 14.01
N ASP A 918 5.01 -31.64 13.66
CA ASP A 918 4.96 -30.81 12.45
C ASP A 918 5.26 -29.33 12.74
N CYS A 919 6.29 -28.84 12.07
CA CYS A 919 6.67 -27.45 11.97
C CYS A 919 6.89 -27.02 10.51
N VAL A 920 6.27 -27.73 9.57
CA VAL A 920 6.26 -27.44 8.13
C VAL A 920 4.94 -26.79 7.76
N SER A 921 3.80 -27.42 8.11
CA SER A 921 2.46 -26.84 7.86
C SER A 921 1.91 -26.03 9.05
N ARG A 922 2.58 -26.11 10.21
CA ARG A 922 2.28 -25.30 11.39
C ARG A 922 3.35 -24.24 11.58
N SER A 923 2.97 -22.98 11.41
CA SER A 923 3.86 -21.84 11.58
C SER A 923 3.82 -21.30 13.01
N LEU A 924 4.93 -20.71 13.45
CA LEU A 924 5.04 -20.07 14.77
C LEU A 924 4.28 -18.74 14.81
N GLU A 925 4.13 -18.08 13.67
CA GLU A 925 3.36 -16.86 13.47
C GLU A 925 1.87 -17.13 13.73
N ASN A 926 1.34 -18.27 13.25
CA ASN A 926 -0.03 -18.69 13.54
C ASN A 926 -0.22 -18.97 15.05
N LEU A 927 0.77 -19.59 15.69
CA LEU A 927 0.76 -19.83 17.14
C LEU A 927 0.77 -18.51 17.93
N LEU A 928 1.63 -17.56 17.56
CA LEU A 928 1.73 -16.23 18.16
C LEU A 928 0.42 -15.46 18.02
N THR A 929 -0.15 -15.44 16.81
CA THR A 929 -1.42 -14.76 16.52
C THR A 929 -2.56 -15.38 17.33
N LYS A 930 -2.59 -16.71 17.45
CA LYS A 930 -3.59 -17.38 18.28
C LYS A 930 -3.44 -17.03 19.77
N CYS A 931 -2.20 -16.95 20.27
CA CYS A 931 -1.96 -16.53 21.66
C CYS A 931 -2.44 -15.09 21.90
N ARG A 932 -2.19 -14.17 20.97
CA ARG A 932 -2.70 -12.79 21.05
C ARG A 932 -4.23 -12.73 21.05
N GLY A 933 -4.87 -13.46 20.14
CA GLY A 933 -6.34 -13.57 20.13
C GLY A 933 -6.92 -14.15 21.42
N LEU A 934 -6.26 -15.13 22.05
CA LEU A 934 -6.70 -15.65 23.35
C LEU A 934 -6.50 -14.66 24.51
N ASN A 935 -5.46 -13.82 24.44
CA ASN A 935 -5.27 -12.74 25.40
C ASN A 935 -6.36 -11.66 25.26
N GLU A 936 -6.75 -11.34 24.02
CA GLU A 936 -7.86 -10.43 23.70
C GLU A 936 -9.22 -11.01 24.13
N ASP A 937 -9.42 -12.31 23.94
CA ASP A 937 -10.60 -13.07 24.42
C ASP A 937 -10.66 -13.16 25.96
N GLY A 938 -9.72 -12.58 26.71
CA GLY A 938 -9.80 -12.38 28.16
C GLY A 938 -9.05 -13.40 29.04
N ILE A 939 -8.43 -14.43 28.46
CA ILE A 939 -7.52 -15.34 29.22
C ILE A 939 -6.07 -14.87 29.12
N THR A 940 -5.13 -15.64 29.69
CA THR A 940 -3.68 -15.36 29.55
C THR A 940 -3.03 -16.43 28.69
N ALA A 941 -2.35 -16.05 27.62
CA ALA A 941 -1.71 -17.00 26.70
C ALA A 941 -0.27 -16.59 26.37
N TYR A 942 0.66 -17.53 26.60
CA TYR A 942 2.05 -17.45 26.17
C TYR A 942 2.34 -18.52 25.12
N MET A 943 3.55 -18.57 24.58
CA MET A 943 4.00 -19.61 23.67
C MET A 943 5.45 -20.02 23.93
N TRP A 944 5.78 -21.21 23.46
CA TRP A 944 7.14 -21.63 23.17
C TRP A 944 7.42 -21.39 21.68
N THR A 945 8.57 -20.79 21.34
CA THR A 945 9.07 -20.84 19.96
C THR A 945 9.66 -22.23 19.69
N GLY A 946 9.92 -22.61 18.44
CA GLY A 946 10.41 -23.96 18.13
C GLY A 946 9.34 -25.04 17.98
N ALA A 947 9.80 -26.29 17.90
CA ALA A 947 9.01 -27.51 17.70
C ALA A 947 9.86 -28.75 18.07
N TYR A 948 9.45 -29.96 17.68
CA TYR A 948 10.21 -31.21 17.94
C TYR A 948 11.63 -31.15 17.37
N ARG A 949 11.75 -30.57 16.17
CA ARG A 949 13.00 -30.49 15.42
C ARG A 949 14.02 -29.59 16.11
N ILE A 950 15.27 -30.05 16.15
CA ILE A 950 16.47 -29.26 16.46
C ILE A 950 17.40 -29.28 15.23
N PRO A 951 17.90 -28.12 14.73
CA PRO A 951 17.72 -26.76 15.24
C PRO A 951 16.26 -26.29 15.26
N ALA A 952 15.89 -25.56 16.31
CA ALA A 952 14.52 -25.14 16.54
C ALA A 952 14.09 -24.04 15.55
N PRO A 953 12.95 -24.19 14.84
CA PRO A 953 12.41 -23.10 14.03
C PRO A 953 12.07 -21.90 14.92
N ASN A 954 12.10 -20.70 14.35
CA ASN A 954 11.89 -19.45 15.06
C ASN A 954 11.39 -18.36 14.08
N ILE A 955 10.78 -17.30 14.60
CA ILE A 955 10.13 -16.24 13.81
C ILE A 955 11.15 -15.20 13.34
N THR A 956 12.10 -14.83 14.20
CA THR A 956 13.00 -13.68 13.98
C THR A 956 14.38 -14.06 13.43
N GLY A 957 14.58 -15.31 13.03
CA GLY A 957 15.88 -15.87 12.64
C GLY A 957 16.78 -16.28 13.81
N SER A 958 16.36 -16.08 15.07
CA SER A 958 17.07 -16.55 16.27
C SER A 958 16.11 -16.85 17.42
N VAL A 959 16.31 -18.00 18.07
CA VAL A 959 15.61 -18.38 19.31
C VAL A 959 15.74 -17.31 20.39
N ARG A 960 16.96 -16.80 20.61
CA ARG A 960 17.24 -15.78 21.62
C ARG A 960 16.44 -14.51 21.34
N ARG A 961 16.39 -14.09 20.07
CA ARG A 961 15.65 -12.90 19.64
C ARG A 961 14.15 -13.09 19.80
N ASP A 962 13.60 -14.27 19.50
CA ASP A 962 12.18 -14.57 19.73
C ASP A 962 11.81 -14.37 21.21
N ILE A 963 12.60 -14.93 22.13
CA ILE A 963 12.37 -14.80 23.58
C ILE A 963 12.47 -13.33 24.01
N CYS A 964 13.42 -12.57 23.46
CA CYS A 964 13.60 -11.16 23.81
C CYS A 964 12.52 -10.23 23.25
N LEU A 965 12.15 -10.40 21.98
CA LEU A 965 11.35 -9.42 21.24
C LEU A 965 9.84 -9.74 21.25
N LEU A 966 9.47 -11.02 21.37
CA LEU A 966 8.06 -11.41 21.37
C LEU A 966 7.55 -11.56 22.80
N GLU A 967 6.70 -10.64 23.25
CA GLU A 967 6.14 -10.62 24.61
C GLU A 967 5.63 -11.99 25.07
N GLN A 968 4.87 -12.68 24.22
CA GLN A 968 4.25 -13.97 24.53
C GLN A 968 5.24 -15.15 24.55
N CYS A 969 6.46 -15.01 23.99
CA CYS A 969 7.45 -16.09 23.94
C CYS A 969 8.24 -16.19 25.26
N ILE A 970 8.14 -17.33 25.96
CA ILE A 970 8.78 -17.54 27.28
C ILE A 970 9.94 -18.56 27.26
N GLY A 971 10.22 -19.16 26.11
CA GLY A 971 11.27 -20.14 25.90
C GLY A 971 11.11 -20.90 24.59
N VAL A 972 11.75 -22.08 24.47
CA VAL A 972 11.69 -22.95 23.29
C VAL A 972 11.05 -24.28 23.62
N GLY A 973 10.24 -24.80 22.70
CA GLY A 973 9.70 -26.14 22.82
C GLY A 973 8.55 -26.47 21.87
N GLU A 974 8.08 -27.71 21.91
CA GLU A 974 8.68 -28.80 22.69
C GLU A 974 9.73 -29.54 21.86
N CYS A 975 10.98 -29.52 22.31
CA CYS A 975 12.07 -30.17 21.59
C CYS A 975 12.07 -31.68 21.90
N ALA A 976 12.10 -32.52 20.88
CA ALA A 976 11.99 -33.96 21.06
C ALA A 976 13.33 -34.59 21.47
N ILE A 977 13.32 -35.24 22.64
CA ILE A 977 14.45 -35.94 23.24
C ILE A 977 14.05 -37.40 23.45
N SER A 978 14.92 -38.32 23.02
CA SER A 978 14.71 -39.77 23.16
C SER A 978 13.38 -40.25 22.54
N ASP A 979 12.95 -39.64 21.42
CA ASP A 979 11.74 -39.98 20.66
C ASP A 979 12.09 -40.20 19.19
N HIS A 980 11.55 -41.25 18.57
CA HIS A 980 11.80 -41.61 17.17
C HIS A 980 11.34 -40.56 16.16
N ARG A 981 10.45 -39.63 16.57
CA ARG A 981 9.99 -38.50 15.74
C ARG A 981 10.87 -37.26 15.87
N GLY A 982 11.88 -37.29 16.74
CA GLY A 982 12.80 -36.18 16.97
C GLY A 982 14.02 -36.20 16.04
N SER A 983 14.79 -35.11 16.03
CA SER A 983 15.99 -34.96 15.20
C SER A 983 17.22 -35.71 15.72
N GLN A 984 17.09 -36.53 16.77
CA GLN A 984 18.20 -37.21 17.47
C GLN A 984 19.38 -36.26 17.78
N PRO A 985 19.14 -35.14 18.47
CA PRO A 985 20.15 -34.09 18.62
C PRO A 985 21.35 -34.54 19.47
N SER A 986 22.55 -34.08 19.10
CA SER A 986 23.74 -34.21 19.95
C SER A 986 23.63 -33.32 21.20
N SER A 987 24.48 -33.57 22.21
CA SER A 987 24.54 -32.71 23.41
C SER A 987 24.88 -31.26 23.05
N GLU A 988 25.80 -31.04 22.11
CA GLU A 988 26.14 -29.70 21.60
C GLU A 988 24.93 -28.96 21.03
N ARG A 989 24.10 -29.61 20.19
CA ARG A 989 22.90 -28.99 19.63
C ARG A 989 21.82 -28.69 20.67
N ILE A 990 21.73 -29.51 21.72
CA ILE A 990 20.88 -29.23 22.88
C ILE A 990 21.41 -28.00 23.63
N LEU A 991 22.72 -27.90 23.80
CA LEU A 991 23.38 -26.78 24.49
C LEU A 991 23.25 -25.46 23.73
N ASP A 992 23.34 -25.46 22.40
CA ASP A 992 23.09 -24.27 21.57
C ASP A 992 21.72 -23.66 21.89
N VAL A 993 20.66 -24.48 21.86
CA VAL A 993 19.29 -24.04 22.13
C VAL A 993 19.11 -23.64 23.60
N ALA A 994 19.65 -24.43 24.53
CA ALA A 994 19.56 -24.15 25.96
C ALA A 994 20.29 -22.85 26.35
N SER A 995 21.42 -22.55 25.72
CA SER A 995 22.18 -21.31 25.91
C SER A 995 21.36 -20.10 25.45
N ASP A 996 20.74 -20.19 24.27
CA ASP A 996 19.86 -19.14 23.75
C ASP A 996 18.62 -18.94 24.62
N CYS A 997 18.02 -20.02 25.13
CA CYS A 997 16.95 -19.96 26.12
C CYS A 997 17.38 -19.20 27.38
N ARG A 998 18.53 -19.59 27.95
CA ARG A 998 19.04 -19.02 29.20
C ARG A 998 19.35 -17.53 29.04
N VAL A 999 20.08 -17.15 28.00
CA VAL A 999 20.47 -15.76 27.74
C VAL A 999 19.24 -14.92 27.37
N GLY A 1000 18.35 -15.43 26.51
CA GLY A 1000 17.11 -14.74 26.14
C GLY A 1000 16.22 -14.46 27.35
N GLY A 1001 16.11 -15.44 28.27
CA GLY A 1001 15.38 -15.27 29.53
C GLY A 1001 16.00 -14.23 30.46
N LEU A 1002 17.34 -14.18 30.55
CA LEU A 1002 18.06 -13.17 31.34
C LEU A 1002 17.85 -11.75 30.79
N LEU A 1003 17.96 -11.57 29.47
CA LEU A 1003 17.82 -10.28 28.81
C LEU A 1003 16.40 -9.71 28.88
N SER A 1004 15.38 -10.59 28.85
CA SER A 1004 13.97 -10.20 28.83
C SER A 1004 13.26 -10.26 30.18
N GLY A 1005 13.93 -10.76 31.21
CA GLY A 1005 13.30 -11.01 32.52
C GLY A 1005 12.30 -12.17 32.53
N LYS A 1006 12.30 -13.04 31.51
CA LYS A 1006 11.39 -14.19 31.35
C LYS A 1006 12.00 -15.50 31.90
N ALA A 1007 11.26 -16.60 31.76
CA ALA A 1007 11.71 -17.92 32.20
C ALA A 1007 12.97 -18.38 31.45
N GLY A 1008 12.94 -18.38 30.11
CA GLY A 1008 14.06 -18.80 29.28
C GLY A 1008 14.32 -20.30 29.40
N VAL A 1009 13.27 -21.11 29.20
CA VAL A 1009 13.28 -22.56 29.42
C VAL A 1009 13.22 -23.32 28.09
N MET A 1010 13.90 -24.46 28.03
CA MET A 1010 13.77 -25.47 26.98
C MET A 1010 12.80 -26.56 27.45
N TYR A 1011 11.59 -26.55 26.91
CA TYR A 1011 10.56 -27.54 27.17
C TYR A 1011 10.82 -28.79 26.30
N CYS A 1012 11.00 -29.95 26.93
CA CYS A 1012 11.55 -31.15 26.29
C CYS A 1012 10.51 -32.27 26.23
N HIS A 1013 10.11 -32.64 25.01
CA HIS A 1013 9.24 -33.80 24.78
C HIS A 1013 10.02 -35.09 24.98
N MET A 1014 9.65 -35.89 25.98
CA MET A 1014 10.29 -37.20 26.20
C MET A 1014 9.57 -38.31 25.45
N GLY A 1015 10.34 -39.06 24.66
CA GLY A 1015 9.88 -40.23 23.93
C GLY A 1015 9.82 -41.54 24.74
N PHE A 1016 9.66 -42.65 24.03
CA PHE A 1016 9.78 -44.01 24.59
C PHE A 1016 11.21 -44.60 24.44
N GLY A 1017 12.17 -43.83 23.94
CA GLY A 1017 13.52 -44.32 23.67
C GLY A 1017 14.29 -44.67 24.95
N ASP A 1018 15.11 -45.72 24.86
CA ASP A 1018 15.95 -46.23 25.96
C ASP A 1018 16.98 -45.21 26.48
N GLY A 1019 17.22 -44.14 25.72
CA GLY A 1019 18.07 -43.03 26.13
C GLY A 1019 17.53 -42.21 27.32
N LEU A 1020 16.25 -42.34 27.69
CA LEU A 1020 15.63 -41.63 28.84
C LEU A 1020 16.04 -40.14 28.89
N LEU A 1021 16.50 -39.62 30.03
CA LEU A 1021 17.02 -38.25 30.16
C LEU A 1021 18.52 -38.14 29.86
N GLN A 1022 19.20 -39.20 29.40
CA GLN A 1022 20.66 -39.20 29.20
C GLN A 1022 21.16 -38.07 28.28
N PRO A 1023 20.47 -37.69 27.18
CA PRO A 1023 20.90 -36.54 26.38
C PRO A 1023 20.96 -35.24 27.18
N LEU A 1024 20.02 -35.04 28.12
CA LEU A 1024 19.99 -33.86 29.00
C LEU A 1024 21.06 -33.94 30.10
N TRP A 1025 21.25 -35.12 30.71
CA TRP A 1025 22.33 -35.37 31.66
C TRP A 1025 23.71 -35.08 31.05
N LYS A 1026 23.92 -35.48 29.80
CA LYS A 1026 25.16 -35.22 29.07
C LYS A 1026 25.36 -33.73 28.81
N ALA A 1027 24.34 -33.03 28.30
CA ALA A 1027 24.41 -31.59 28.08
C ALA A 1027 24.76 -30.82 29.37
N MET A 1028 24.14 -31.16 30.50
CA MET A 1028 24.46 -30.53 31.79
C MET A 1028 25.87 -30.84 32.30
N LYS A 1029 26.38 -32.05 32.05
CA LYS A 1029 27.75 -32.40 32.44
C LYS A 1029 28.79 -31.60 31.64
N GLU A 1030 28.45 -31.25 30.41
CA GLU A 1030 29.33 -30.57 29.44
C GLU A 1030 29.20 -29.03 29.46
N SER A 1031 28.40 -28.45 30.36
CA SER A 1031 28.17 -27.00 30.40
C SER A 1031 27.82 -26.47 31.80
N ASP A 1032 27.91 -25.15 31.97
CA ASP A 1032 27.45 -24.43 33.17
C ASP A 1032 25.96 -24.03 33.09
N ILE A 1033 25.20 -24.55 32.13
CA ILE A 1033 23.78 -24.23 31.98
C ILE A 1033 23.02 -24.84 33.17
N PRO A 1034 22.27 -24.03 33.95
CA PRO A 1034 21.53 -24.54 35.10
C PRO A 1034 20.53 -25.64 34.72
N ILE A 1035 20.41 -26.66 35.57
CA ILE A 1035 19.42 -27.75 35.40
C ILE A 1035 17.98 -27.23 35.23
N THR A 1036 17.68 -26.07 35.82
CA THR A 1036 16.38 -25.38 35.73
C THR A 1036 16.08 -24.78 34.35
N THR A 1037 17.05 -24.77 33.42
CA THR A 1037 16.81 -24.36 32.03
C THR A 1037 16.04 -25.43 31.25
N PHE A 1038 16.07 -26.69 31.69
CA PHE A 1038 15.39 -27.80 31.02
C PHE A 1038 14.12 -28.21 31.77
N LEU A 1039 13.03 -28.42 31.04
CA LEU A 1039 11.80 -28.98 31.58
C LEU A 1039 11.34 -30.19 30.75
N PRO A 1040 11.68 -31.42 31.15
CA PRO A 1040 11.16 -32.63 30.52
C PRO A 1040 9.69 -32.88 30.86
N THR A 1041 8.88 -33.15 29.83
CA THR A 1041 7.45 -33.52 29.93
C THR A 1041 7.22 -34.97 29.49
N HIS A 1042 5.99 -35.47 29.66
CA HIS A 1042 5.59 -36.87 29.43
C HIS A 1042 6.37 -37.88 30.27
N MET A 1043 6.73 -37.47 31.49
CA MET A 1043 7.56 -38.29 32.39
C MET A 1043 6.88 -39.58 32.86
N GLU A 1044 5.58 -39.76 32.60
CA GLU A 1044 4.81 -40.97 32.92
C GLU A 1044 4.89 -42.11 31.89
N ARG A 1045 5.65 -41.96 30.80
CA ARG A 1045 5.65 -42.93 29.69
C ARG A 1045 6.15 -44.32 30.07
N SER A 1046 7.21 -44.41 30.88
CA SER A 1046 7.78 -45.67 31.35
C SER A 1046 8.23 -45.58 32.81
N GLU A 1047 8.31 -46.73 33.50
CA GLU A 1047 8.78 -46.78 34.89
C GLU A 1047 10.23 -46.30 35.01
N ALA A 1048 11.07 -46.67 34.04
CA ALA A 1048 12.46 -46.21 33.99
C ALA A 1048 12.59 -44.68 33.84
N LEU A 1049 11.70 -44.05 33.05
CA LEU A 1049 11.67 -42.59 32.92
C LEU A 1049 11.19 -41.91 34.22
N ILE A 1050 10.23 -42.51 34.93
CA ILE A 1050 9.80 -42.05 36.27
C ILE A 1050 10.97 -42.13 37.26
N GLU A 1051 11.75 -43.22 37.26
CA GLU A 1051 12.91 -43.34 38.13
C GLU A 1051 14.02 -42.33 37.78
N ASP A 1052 14.28 -42.11 36.49
CA ASP A 1052 15.25 -41.11 36.04
C ASP A 1052 14.78 -39.69 36.39
N GLY A 1053 13.48 -39.42 36.29
CA GLY A 1053 12.86 -38.18 36.75
C GLY A 1053 13.03 -37.95 38.25
N ALA A 1054 12.93 -38.99 39.08
CA ALA A 1054 13.21 -38.89 40.51
C ALA A 1054 14.69 -38.51 40.77
N ARG A 1055 15.63 -39.03 39.97
CA ARG A 1055 17.05 -38.60 40.04
C ARG A 1055 17.23 -37.15 39.60
N TRP A 1056 16.51 -36.73 38.56
CA TRP A 1056 16.53 -35.35 38.05
C TRP A 1056 16.08 -34.34 39.10
N ILE A 1057 14.96 -34.61 39.78
CA ILE A 1057 14.45 -33.76 40.86
C ILE A 1057 15.44 -33.68 42.03
N ARG A 1058 16.05 -34.80 42.43
CA ARG A 1058 17.07 -34.81 43.52
C ARG A 1058 18.28 -33.93 43.20
N LYS A 1059 18.54 -33.64 41.92
CA LYS A 1059 19.59 -32.71 41.48
C LYS A 1059 19.12 -31.25 41.34
N GLY A 1060 17.89 -30.95 41.74
CA GLY A 1060 17.30 -29.62 41.66
C GLY A 1060 16.54 -29.34 40.36
N GLY A 1061 16.36 -30.35 39.51
CA GLY A 1061 15.59 -30.23 38.28
C GLY A 1061 14.08 -30.24 38.51
N TYR A 1062 13.34 -29.81 37.50
CA TYR A 1062 11.88 -29.82 37.46
C TYR A 1062 11.39 -30.85 36.45
N VAL A 1063 10.18 -31.39 36.66
CA VAL A 1063 9.54 -32.33 35.74
C VAL A 1063 8.09 -31.99 35.51
N ASP A 1064 7.57 -32.34 34.34
CA ASP A 1064 6.18 -32.20 33.99
C ASP A 1064 5.56 -33.55 33.60
N PHE A 1065 4.37 -33.83 34.13
CA PHE A 1065 3.60 -35.05 33.85
C PHE A 1065 2.36 -34.72 33.03
N THR A 1066 1.98 -35.60 32.11
CA THR A 1066 0.71 -35.44 31.39
C THR A 1066 -0.45 -36.04 32.18
N CYS A 1067 -1.50 -35.25 32.42
CA CYS A 1067 -2.57 -35.51 33.39
C CYS A 1067 -3.50 -36.72 33.07
N ARG A 1068 -3.26 -37.43 31.97
CA ARG A 1068 -4.24 -38.35 31.36
C ARG A 1068 -4.11 -39.79 31.82
N THR A 1069 -2.93 -40.20 32.31
CA THR A 1069 -2.63 -41.62 32.53
C THR A 1069 -2.75 -42.01 34.00
N VAL A 1070 -3.03 -43.29 34.25
CA VAL A 1070 -2.94 -43.85 35.61
C VAL A 1070 -1.49 -43.81 36.09
N LYS A 1071 -0.52 -44.05 35.20
CA LYS A 1071 0.92 -43.99 35.50
C LYS A 1071 1.34 -42.64 36.08
N ALA A 1072 0.84 -41.52 35.55
CA ALA A 1072 1.12 -40.20 36.10
C ALA A 1072 0.69 -40.09 37.57
N ARG A 1073 -0.53 -40.53 37.91
CA ARG A 1073 -1.03 -40.50 39.29
C ARG A 1073 -0.22 -41.41 40.23
N LEU A 1074 0.16 -42.59 39.75
CA LEU A 1074 1.01 -43.52 40.50
C LEU A 1074 2.42 -42.97 40.71
N ALA A 1075 3.00 -42.31 39.70
CA ALA A 1075 4.30 -41.66 39.78
C ALA A 1075 4.30 -40.51 40.80
N LEU A 1076 3.26 -39.68 40.80
CA LEU A 1076 3.09 -38.62 41.81
C LEU A 1076 2.99 -39.19 43.23
N ARG A 1077 2.28 -40.31 43.40
CA ARG A 1077 2.23 -41.03 44.67
C ARG A 1077 3.59 -41.56 45.10
N LYS A 1078 4.34 -42.17 44.17
CA LYS A 1078 5.70 -42.65 44.39
C LYS A 1078 6.62 -41.50 44.84
N TYR A 1079 6.64 -40.39 44.09
CA TYR A 1079 7.48 -39.23 44.40
C TYR A 1079 7.15 -38.63 45.78
N HIS A 1080 5.87 -38.56 46.13
CA HIS A 1080 5.45 -38.08 47.43
C HIS A 1080 5.88 -39.02 48.57
N GLN A 1081 5.72 -40.33 48.40
CA GLN A 1081 6.15 -41.34 49.38
C GLN A 1081 7.66 -41.38 49.56
N GLU A 1082 8.42 -41.12 48.48
CA GLU A 1082 9.88 -40.99 48.51
C GLU A 1082 10.37 -39.66 49.10
N GLY A 1083 9.46 -38.73 49.46
CA GLY A 1083 9.82 -37.44 50.02
C GLY A 1083 10.52 -36.50 49.05
N LEU A 1084 10.27 -36.63 47.74
CA LEU A 1084 10.82 -35.72 46.74
C LEU A 1084 10.23 -34.30 46.87
N PRO A 1085 10.99 -33.25 46.52
CA PRO A 1085 10.48 -31.87 46.41
C PRO A 1085 9.28 -31.76 45.46
N MET A 1086 8.07 -31.84 46.01
CA MET A 1086 6.84 -31.80 45.20
C MET A 1086 6.61 -30.43 44.55
N ASP A 1087 7.29 -29.37 44.99
CA ASP A 1087 7.28 -28.06 44.34
C ASP A 1087 8.11 -28.01 43.04
N HIS A 1088 8.85 -29.09 42.74
CA HIS A 1088 9.55 -29.32 41.47
C HIS A 1088 8.75 -30.15 40.46
N VAL A 1089 7.51 -30.53 40.82
CA VAL A 1089 6.65 -31.39 40.00
C VAL A 1089 5.47 -30.60 39.46
N MET A 1090 5.23 -30.71 38.16
CA MET A 1090 4.15 -30.03 37.46
C MET A 1090 3.31 -31.02 36.66
N VAL A 1091 2.09 -30.62 36.33
CA VAL A 1091 1.16 -31.43 35.53
C VAL A 1091 0.55 -30.59 34.41
N SER A 1092 0.68 -31.09 33.18
CA SER A 1092 0.16 -30.49 31.96
C SER A 1092 -0.92 -31.34 31.29
N SER A 1093 -1.69 -30.75 30.37
CA SER A 1093 -2.82 -31.43 29.73
C SER A 1093 -2.50 -32.14 28.41
N ASP A 1094 -1.49 -31.65 27.69
CA ASP A 1094 -1.21 -31.99 26.29
C ASP A 1094 -2.45 -31.93 25.37
N SER A 1095 -3.30 -30.93 25.60
CA SER A 1095 -4.57 -30.80 24.90
C SER A 1095 -4.38 -30.37 23.45
N TYR A 1096 -5.25 -30.90 22.59
CA TYR A 1096 -5.26 -30.72 21.14
C TYR A 1096 -4.00 -31.24 20.41
N GLY A 1097 -3.04 -31.80 21.15
CA GLY A 1097 -1.94 -32.59 20.61
C GLY A 1097 -2.42 -33.96 20.12
N SER A 1098 -1.66 -34.54 19.20
CA SER A 1098 -1.91 -35.88 18.69
C SER A 1098 -1.48 -36.95 19.69
N LEU A 1099 -2.28 -38.01 19.79
CA LEU A 1099 -1.95 -39.23 20.52
C LEU A 1099 -1.84 -40.40 19.54
N PRO A 1100 -0.67 -40.54 18.90
CA PRO A 1100 -0.39 -41.71 18.09
C PRO A 1100 -0.09 -42.93 18.95
N SER A 1101 -0.54 -44.10 18.52
CA SER A 1101 -0.07 -45.41 18.97
C SER A 1101 0.71 -46.03 17.84
N PHE A 1102 1.95 -46.44 18.12
CA PHE A 1102 2.80 -47.14 17.17
C PHE A 1102 2.90 -48.63 17.53
N ASP A 1103 3.10 -49.49 16.53
CA ASP A 1103 3.49 -50.89 16.76
C ASP A 1103 5.00 -51.01 17.00
N ASP A 1104 5.47 -52.24 17.21
CA ASP A 1104 6.87 -52.55 17.51
C ASP A 1104 7.82 -52.19 16.35
N ASP A 1105 7.31 -52.13 15.11
CA ASP A 1105 8.06 -51.70 13.92
C ASP A 1105 8.04 -50.17 13.71
N GLY A 1106 7.34 -49.43 14.59
CA GLY A 1106 7.23 -47.98 14.54
C GLY A 1106 6.16 -47.45 13.57
N ASN A 1107 5.27 -48.31 13.07
CA ASN A 1107 4.16 -47.91 12.20
C ASN A 1107 2.98 -47.37 13.03
N LEU A 1108 2.31 -46.34 12.51
CA LEU A 1108 1.16 -45.74 13.18
C LEU A 1108 -0.07 -46.68 13.12
N VAL A 1109 -0.48 -47.21 14.26
CA VAL A 1109 -1.64 -48.13 14.41
C VAL A 1109 -2.93 -47.36 14.67
N ARG A 1110 -2.87 -46.32 15.51
CA ARG A 1110 -4.04 -45.56 15.94
C ARG A 1110 -3.68 -44.10 16.18
N TYR A 1111 -4.63 -43.21 15.92
CA TYR A 1111 -4.46 -41.78 16.13
C TYR A 1111 -5.70 -41.19 16.81
N THR A 1112 -5.47 -40.36 17.82
CA THR A 1112 -6.51 -39.55 18.48
C THR A 1112 -5.91 -38.22 18.96
N TYR A 1113 -6.62 -37.44 19.77
CA TYR A 1113 -6.13 -36.15 20.27
C TYR A 1113 -6.40 -35.95 21.76
N GLY A 1114 -5.72 -34.97 22.36
CA GLY A 1114 -5.94 -34.54 23.74
C GLY A 1114 -7.11 -33.62 23.95
N HIS A 1115 -7.90 -33.88 24.99
CA HIS A 1115 -9.06 -33.05 25.32
C HIS A 1115 -8.80 -32.27 26.62
N PRO A 1116 -9.04 -30.94 26.67
CA PRO A 1116 -8.73 -30.10 27.84
C PRO A 1116 -9.44 -30.51 29.13
N LYS A 1117 -10.66 -31.07 29.05
CA LYS A 1117 -11.37 -31.66 30.20
C LYS A 1117 -10.57 -32.71 30.99
N ALA A 1118 -9.53 -33.31 30.41
CA ALA A 1118 -8.68 -34.26 31.12
C ALA A 1118 -8.03 -33.64 32.38
N PHE A 1119 -7.81 -32.32 32.39
CA PHE A 1119 -7.22 -31.60 33.51
C PHE A 1119 -8.11 -31.60 34.77
N LEU A 1120 -9.40 -31.23 34.64
CA LEU A 1120 -10.35 -31.33 35.76
C LEU A 1120 -10.61 -32.78 36.17
N GLN A 1121 -10.61 -33.71 35.21
CA GLN A 1121 -10.73 -35.14 35.52
C GLN A 1121 -9.53 -35.64 36.33
N PHE A 1122 -8.32 -35.14 36.08
CA PHE A 1122 -7.14 -35.46 36.87
C PHE A 1122 -7.29 -35.00 38.31
N ILE A 1123 -7.68 -33.75 38.54
CA ILE A 1123 -7.94 -33.22 39.90
C ILE A 1123 -9.00 -34.06 40.61
N TRP A 1124 -10.11 -34.34 39.93
CA TRP A 1124 -11.19 -35.17 40.45
C TRP A 1124 -10.70 -36.58 40.83
N LYS A 1125 -9.90 -37.23 39.98
CA LYS A 1125 -9.36 -38.57 40.26
C LYS A 1125 -8.33 -38.54 41.39
N MET A 1126 -7.47 -37.54 41.46
CA MET A 1126 -6.51 -37.40 42.55
C MET A 1126 -7.23 -37.23 43.90
N TYR A 1127 -8.30 -36.44 43.94
CA TYR A 1127 -9.07 -36.20 45.16
C TYR A 1127 -9.93 -37.40 45.57
N PHE A 1128 -10.78 -37.91 44.68
CA PHE A 1128 -11.76 -38.95 45.03
C PHE A 1128 -11.21 -40.38 44.94
N GLN A 1129 -10.26 -40.65 44.03
CA GLN A 1129 -9.74 -42.01 43.83
C GLN A 1129 -8.40 -42.23 44.55
N GLU A 1130 -7.46 -41.30 44.44
CA GLU A 1130 -6.16 -41.40 45.13
C GLU A 1130 -6.18 -40.80 46.54
N GLN A 1131 -7.29 -40.17 46.96
CA GLN A 1131 -7.49 -39.59 48.29
C GLN A 1131 -6.43 -38.54 48.68
N TRP A 1132 -5.89 -37.82 47.71
CA TRP A 1132 -5.00 -36.69 47.98
C TRP A 1132 -5.81 -35.45 48.39
N PRO A 1133 -5.38 -34.70 49.41
CA PRO A 1133 -6.02 -33.44 49.76
C PRO A 1133 -5.75 -32.36 48.70
N LEU A 1134 -6.69 -31.44 48.51
CA LEU A 1134 -6.62 -30.43 47.44
C LEU A 1134 -5.43 -29.49 47.57
N ASP A 1135 -5.01 -29.17 48.80
CA ASP A 1135 -3.82 -28.36 49.08
C ASP A 1135 -2.51 -28.99 48.56
N ARG A 1136 -2.49 -30.32 48.33
CA ARG A 1136 -1.38 -31.02 47.68
C ARG A 1136 -1.56 -31.20 46.17
N ILE A 1137 -2.80 -31.30 45.70
CA ILE A 1137 -3.10 -31.48 44.27
C ILE A 1137 -2.92 -30.16 43.52
N LEU A 1138 -3.47 -29.07 44.05
CA LEU A 1138 -3.53 -27.77 43.37
C LEU A 1138 -2.16 -27.17 43.06
N PRO A 1139 -1.12 -27.23 43.92
CA PRO A 1139 0.19 -26.69 43.58
C PRO A 1139 0.78 -27.25 42.27
N LEU A 1140 0.56 -28.55 41.99
CA LEU A 1140 1.06 -29.24 40.79
C LEU A 1140 0.54 -28.60 39.49
N VAL A 1141 -0.64 -27.99 39.58
CA VAL A 1141 -1.38 -27.41 38.46
C VAL A 1141 -1.59 -25.91 38.61
N THR A 1142 -0.95 -25.27 39.59
CA THR A 1142 -1.10 -23.82 39.87
C THR A 1142 0.21 -23.13 40.21
N LYS A 1143 0.61 -23.19 41.47
CA LYS A 1143 1.78 -22.51 42.04
C LYS A 1143 3.09 -22.99 41.45
N ASN A 1144 3.30 -24.31 41.34
CA ASN A 1144 4.56 -24.87 40.87
C ASN A 1144 4.89 -24.38 39.46
N PRO A 1145 3.99 -24.50 38.47
CA PRO A 1145 4.32 -24.06 37.12
C PRO A 1145 4.33 -22.53 36.96
N ALA A 1146 3.52 -21.79 37.74
CA ALA A 1146 3.61 -20.32 37.74
C ALA A 1146 4.96 -19.82 38.31
N LYS A 1147 5.45 -20.43 39.39
CA LYS A 1147 6.74 -20.15 40.02
C LYS A 1147 7.89 -20.47 39.06
N PHE A 1148 7.91 -21.68 38.50
CA PHE A 1148 8.97 -22.13 37.60
C PHE A 1148 9.07 -21.25 36.34
N LEU A 1149 7.93 -20.90 35.74
CA LEU A 1149 7.87 -20.12 34.50
C LEU A 1149 7.81 -18.61 34.73
N LYS A 1150 8.03 -18.16 35.97
CA LYS A 1150 8.07 -16.75 36.37
C LYS A 1150 6.81 -15.96 35.95
N LEU A 1151 5.65 -16.60 35.97
CA LEU A 1151 4.39 -15.98 35.64
C LEU A 1151 3.90 -15.14 36.83
N LYS A 1152 4.32 -13.88 36.85
CA LYS A 1152 3.97 -12.94 37.92
C LYS A 1152 2.45 -12.79 38.04
N GLY A 1153 1.94 -12.85 39.27
CA GLY A 1153 0.51 -12.70 39.55
C GLY A 1153 -0.36 -13.91 39.22
N LYS A 1154 0.22 -15.05 38.83
CA LYS A 1154 -0.52 -16.30 38.53
C LYS A 1154 -0.25 -17.41 39.55
N GLY A 1155 -1.16 -18.39 39.61
CA GLY A 1155 -0.96 -19.64 40.35
C GLY A 1155 -1.25 -19.58 41.86
N GLU A 1156 -1.57 -18.41 42.41
CA GLU A 1156 -1.94 -18.22 43.81
C GLU A 1156 -3.06 -17.18 43.95
N ILE A 1157 -3.83 -17.28 45.04
CA ILE A 1157 -4.86 -16.31 45.40
C ILE A 1157 -4.27 -15.39 46.46
N SER A 1158 -3.69 -14.26 46.02
CA SER A 1158 -3.09 -13.26 46.92
C SER A 1158 -3.41 -11.84 46.44
N VAL A 1159 -3.37 -10.86 47.35
CA VAL A 1159 -3.63 -9.45 46.99
C VAL A 1159 -2.61 -9.00 45.94
N GLY A 1160 -3.09 -8.39 44.86
CA GLY A 1160 -2.29 -7.95 43.71
C GLY A 1160 -2.04 -9.02 42.65
N SER A 1161 -2.40 -10.29 42.88
CA SER A 1161 -2.45 -11.31 41.84
C SER A 1161 -3.62 -11.07 40.87
N ASP A 1162 -3.50 -11.58 39.64
CA ASP A 1162 -4.60 -11.57 38.69
C ASP A 1162 -5.78 -12.39 39.25
N ALA A 1163 -6.99 -11.90 39.05
CA ALA A 1163 -8.21 -12.55 39.53
C ALA A 1163 -8.65 -13.71 38.61
N ASP A 1164 -7.78 -14.73 38.55
CA ASP A 1164 -7.98 -16.01 37.88
C ASP A 1164 -8.51 -17.05 38.89
N VAL A 1165 -9.82 -17.28 38.87
CA VAL A 1165 -10.56 -17.94 39.96
C VAL A 1165 -11.55 -18.97 39.40
N LEU A 1166 -11.41 -20.23 39.81
CA LEU A 1166 -12.38 -21.29 39.53
C LEU A 1166 -13.33 -21.49 40.69
N LEU A 1167 -14.64 -21.57 40.46
CA LEU A 1167 -15.61 -21.96 41.48
C LEU A 1167 -16.04 -23.41 41.25
N LEU A 1168 -15.73 -24.27 42.23
CA LEU A 1168 -16.08 -25.70 42.20
C LEU A 1168 -17.16 -26.03 43.23
N ASP A 1169 -17.98 -27.01 42.88
CA ASP A 1169 -18.92 -27.66 43.80
C ASP A 1169 -18.15 -28.48 44.86
N LYS A 1170 -18.41 -28.24 46.15
CA LYS A 1170 -17.66 -28.90 47.24
C LYS A 1170 -17.73 -30.43 47.19
N ASN A 1171 -18.90 -30.99 46.89
CA ASN A 1171 -19.13 -32.43 47.01
C ASN A 1171 -18.76 -33.19 45.73
N THR A 1172 -18.78 -32.51 44.58
CA THR A 1172 -18.58 -33.16 43.28
C THR A 1172 -17.35 -32.66 42.53
N LEU A 1173 -16.71 -31.58 42.98
CA LEU A 1173 -15.66 -30.83 42.28
C LEU A 1173 -16.03 -30.43 40.84
N LYS A 1174 -17.33 -30.36 40.53
CA LYS A 1174 -17.79 -29.89 39.22
C LYS A 1174 -17.55 -28.38 39.10
N LEU A 1175 -16.95 -27.98 38.00
CA LEU A 1175 -16.73 -26.58 37.65
C LEU A 1175 -18.07 -25.87 37.42
N LYS A 1176 -18.25 -24.73 38.07
CA LYS A 1176 -19.51 -23.97 38.04
C LYS A 1176 -19.32 -22.56 37.50
N SER A 1177 -18.23 -21.90 37.89
CA SER A 1177 -17.87 -20.61 37.33
C SER A 1177 -16.37 -20.49 37.12
N VAL A 1178 -15.97 -19.65 36.17
CA VAL A 1178 -14.57 -19.31 35.87
C VAL A 1178 -14.48 -17.80 35.79
N LEU A 1179 -13.55 -17.23 36.52
CA LEU A 1179 -13.10 -15.85 36.34
C LEU A 1179 -11.68 -15.87 35.78
N ALA A 1180 -11.40 -15.02 34.79
CA ALA A 1180 -10.06 -14.79 34.27
C ALA A 1180 -9.84 -13.28 34.23
N LYS A 1181 -8.71 -12.80 34.78
CA LYS A 1181 -8.41 -11.36 34.92
C LYS A 1181 -9.60 -10.57 35.48
N GLY A 1182 -10.32 -11.13 36.47
CA GLY A 1182 -11.47 -10.49 37.13
C GLY A 1182 -12.79 -10.52 36.35
N GLU A 1183 -12.78 -11.01 35.12
CA GLU A 1183 -13.98 -11.13 34.29
C GLU A 1183 -14.61 -12.52 34.39
N VAL A 1184 -15.94 -12.58 34.48
CA VAL A 1184 -16.68 -13.84 34.59
C VAL A 1184 -16.80 -14.47 33.20
N MET A 1185 -15.95 -15.46 32.95
CA MET A 1185 -15.90 -16.21 31.69
C MET A 1185 -17.05 -17.21 31.58
N MET A 1186 -17.39 -17.83 32.71
CA MET A 1186 -18.40 -18.89 32.80
C MET A 1186 -19.20 -18.74 34.10
N THR A 1187 -20.52 -18.90 34.01
CA THR A 1187 -21.42 -19.31 35.11
C THR A 1187 -21.96 -20.71 34.71
N PRO A 1188 -22.97 -21.35 35.35
CA PRO A 1188 -23.51 -22.62 34.83
C PRO A 1188 -23.91 -22.56 33.34
N LYS A 1189 -24.05 -21.35 32.77
CA LYS A 1189 -24.05 -21.06 31.33
C LYS A 1189 -22.88 -20.13 30.94
N TRP A 1190 -22.43 -20.22 29.70
CA TRP A 1190 -21.38 -19.38 29.13
C TRP A 1190 -21.78 -17.90 29.10
N VAL A 1191 -20.87 -17.03 29.57
CA VAL A 1191 -21.09 -15.58 29.58
C VAL A 1191 -20.21 -14.89 28.55
N HIS A 1192 -18.97 -15.37 28.36
CA HIS A 1192 -18.05 -14.84 27.36
C HIS A 1192 -17.85 -15.84 26.21
N GLN A 1193 -18.02 -15.41 24.97
CA GLN A 1193 -17.79 -16.21 23.77
C GLN A 1193 -16.63 -15.57 22.99
N GLY A 1194 -15.59 -16.35 22.68
CA GLY A 1194 -14.53 -15.89 21.79
C GLY A 1194 -15.12 -15.47 20.46
N MET A 1195 -14.40 -14.61 19.74
CA MET A 1195 -14.88 -13.87 18.55
C MET A 1195 -15.64 -14.70 17.49
N PHE A 1196 -15.38 -16.00 17.38
CA PHE A 1196 -16.02 -16.95 16.45
C PHE A 1196 -16.72 -18.15 17.14
N GLY A 1197 -17.07 -18.03 18.42
CA GLY A 1197 -17.76 -19.10 19.15
C GLY A 1197 -19.22 -19.26 18.73
N THR A 1198 -19.66 -20.48 18.43
CA THR A 1198 -21.08 -20.74 18.12
C THR A 1198 -21.99 -20.44 19.32
N PRO A 1199 -23.15 -19.77 19.11
CA PRO A 1199 -24.06 -19.41 20.19
C PRO A 1199 -24.79 -20.63 20.78
N ASN A 1200 -25.24 -20.49 22.02
CA ASN A 1200 -25.79 -21.57 22.86
C ASN A 1200 -27.13 -22.13 22.29
N PRO A 1201 -27.30 -23.45 22.07
CA PRO A 1201 -28.48 -24.00 21.40
C PRO A 1201 -29.82 -23.81 22.16
N GLU A 1202 -29.78 -23.49 23.45
CA GLU A 1202 -30.99 -23.38 24.30
C GLU A 1202 -31.75 -22.04 24.18
N LYS A 1203 -31.30 -21.09 23.32
CA LYS A 1203 -32.07 -19.87 23.00
C LYS A 1203 -32.92 -20.00 21.73
N VAL A 1204 -33.08 -21.20 21.18
CA VAL A 1204 -34.10 -21.48 20.14
C VAL A 1204 -35.42 -21.80 20.85
N GLY A 1205 -36.11 -20.76 21.31
CA GLY A 1205 -37.45 -20.86 21.87
C GLY A 1205 -38.49 -21.25 20.80
N SER A 1206 -39.21 -22.33 21.08
CA SER A 1206 -40.56 -22.67 20.60
C SER A 1206 -40.91 -22.35 19.13
N LYS A 1207 -40.85 -23.37 18.26
CA LYS A 1207 -41.68 -23.42 17.04
C LYS A 1207 -43.16 -23.36 17.44
N PRO A 1208 -43.99 -22.47 16.89
CA PRO A 1208 -45.43 -22.67 16.90
C PRO A 1208 -45.76 -23.82 15.94
N LYS A 1209 -46.52 -24.81 16.42
CA LYS A 1209 -47.17 -25.81 15.55
C LYS A 1209 -48.11 -25.06 14.60
N ARG A 1210 -47.85 -25.09 13.29
CA ARG A 1210 -48.85 -24.75 12.27
C ARG A 1210 -49.47 -26.05 11.73
N SER A 1211 -50.73 -26.26 12.09
CA SER A 1211 -51.64 -27.20 11.45
C SER A 1211 -51.92 -26.76 10.02
N HIS A 1212 -51.90 -27.71 9.08
CA HIS A 1212 -52.49 -27.53 7.76
C HIS A 1212 -54.01 -27.63 7.85
N SER A 1213 -54.70 -26.61 7.36
CA SER A 1213 -55.97 -26.77 6.65
C SER A 1213 -56.08 -25.65 5.63
N PHE A 1214 -56.19 -26.05 4.37
CA PHE A 1214 -56.46 -25.22 3.21
C PHE A 1214 -57.67 -24.31 3.44
N ASN A 1215 -57.60 -23.08 2.94
CA ASN A 1215 -58.80 -22.47 2.40
C ASN A 1215 -58.49 -21.67 1.15
N ASN A 1216 -59.43 -21.80 0.23
CA ASN A 1216 -59.44 -21.40 -1.15
C ASN A 1216 -59.27 -19.89 -1.39
N ASN A 1217 -58.89 -19.62 -2.63
CA ASN A 1217 -59.35 -18.53 -3.47
C ASN A 1217 -58.68 -17.15 -3.34
N THR A 1218 -58.02 -16.85 -4.46
CA THR A 1218 -58.18 -15.66 -5.31
C THR A 1218 -57.56 -14.33 -4.90
N SER A 1219 -56.77 -13.85 -5.87
CA SER A 1219 -56.69 -12.49 -6.43
C SER A 1219 -56.02 -11.38 -5.64
N CYS A 1220 -55.02 -10.80 -6.31
CA CYS A 1220 -54.58 -9.40 -6.33
C CYS A 1220 -54.49 -8.66 -4.99
N CYS A 1221 -53.26 -8.35 -4.55
CA CYS A 1221 -52.50 -7.17 -4.96
C CYS A 1221 -51.02 -7.36 -4.58
#